data_AF-V5HV73-F1
#
_entry.id   AF-V5HV73-F1
#
_cell.length_a   1.000
_cell.length_b   1.000
_cell.length_c   1.000
_cell.angle_alpha   90.00
_cell.angle_beta   90.00
_cell.angle_gamma   90.00
#
_symmetry.space_group_name_H-M   'P 1'
#
loop_
_entity.id
_entity.type
_entity.pdbx_description
1 polymer ?
#
loop_
_entity_poly.entity_id
_entity_poly.type
_entity_poly.pdbx_seq_one_letter_code
_entity_poly.pdbx_strand_id
1 'polypeptide(L)'
;KTLPERLLRERAVFKVHSDFVAAATRGAVAVVDGNVMAINPGEETKMQMFIWNNIFFSLGFDVRDHYKELGGDAAAFAAPCNDLQGVRAYAAVDVDGLCTLGTLVVDYRGFRVTAQSIIPGILEREQDQSVVYGSVDFGKTVVTRQDYLDLLKKAGNALKILPHSVINEKGEEVELCSSVECKGIIGNDNRHYILDLLRTFPPDVNYLILDGVELCKESREAGFPRQHKHKLCCLRQELIDAFVEARYVLFMKLAAFHLRGLDKKQQLLKDSESSKEEDKEASAGKALADKEKVDEPSKQTEAVTITDTCTTNGVSSEVTSQKEVIAKAAQGVGSLKDNEFDIRFNPDVFSPGVKHAGDEERLKKEQRLVKEAADFLVADQLPAFVKDCADHSCSPIDGITLSEAMHSRGINMRYLGRFADMVAPIEQLKYLHGVAVAELITRAAKHLLTTYLQGVDASNMATAISHFLNCFLAAPSANIQAPVSSDELKSNRKKGKRKGRHNLSVLDNTEWTTLSPRSLWEQLRGELHSYYGWEFPAGTHVSSGCPEDFLESLGVHKCVLLRSLCLKCGLQLLHRDYALEQRTRAPFTEEDVVNVFPVAKHVHPRATDAYSFYLTGQGKIQQGLLREGYELISEALNLMNNVYGAMHPEIAQCLRLLARLNYVMGDYVEAMAYQQKAVLMSERVNGIDHPYTITEYTHLALYCFANSQVTTTLKLLYRARYLMLLVCGELHPEMPVLDSNIGLILHAVGEYDLSLRFLENALQLNIKFYGSRSLKVAVSYHLVARAQSCLGDFRGALHNEKETYAIYKAQLGEEHDKTRESSECLRHLTQQAVVLQKKINDIYKKNTSAALPPIQIQAPSQSNVLEMLNIINGILFVQIRPQDIENFKAELERRQQQASSGEVEKHAVTAGKESNCVVETPTTAEVAAETSR
;
A
#
# COMPACT_ATOMS: atom_id res chain seq x y z
N LYS A 1 -30.12 12.68 -10.18
CA LYS A 1 -30.32 11.26 -9.79
C LYS A 1 -30.51 11.24 -8.27
N THR A 2 -31.58 10.65 -7.73
CA THR A 2 -31.77 10.51 -6.26
C THR A 2 -30.84 9.44 -5.67
N LEU A 3 -30.67 9.40 -4.34
CA LEU A 3 -29.85 8.38 -3.67
C LEU A 3 -30.32 6.94 -4.02
N PRO A 4 -31.62 6.59 -3.97
CA PRO A 4 -32.09 5.28 -4.41
C PRO A 4 -31.77 4.95 -5.88
N GLU A 5 -31.84 5.93 -6.79
CA GLU A 5 -31.44 5.72 -8.20
C GLU A 5 -29.95 5.44 -8.35
N ARG A 6 -29.09 6.14 -7.58
CA ARG A 6 -27.64 5.91 -7.59
C ARG A 6 -27.30 4.53 -7.04
N LEU A 7 -27.85 4.15 -5.90
CA LEU A 7 -27.65 2.81 -5.31
C LEU A 7 -28.15 1.69 -6.23
N LEU A 8 -29.29 1.88 -6.90
CA LEU A 8 -29.80 0.91 -7.87
C LEU A 8 -28.88 0.79 -9.09
N ARG A 9 -28.29 1.91 -9.56
CA ARG A 9 -27.27 1.91 -10.61
C ARG A 9 -25.99 1.21 -10.14
N GLU A 10 -25.45 1.54 -8.97
CA GLU A 10 -24.24 0.91 -8.42
C GLU A 10 -24.42 -0.61 -8.28
N ARG A 11 -25.56 -1.04 -7.73
CA ARG A 11 -25.95 -2.46 -7.63
C ARG A 11 -26.02 -3.14 -9.00
N ALA A 12 -26.59 -2.47 -9.99
CA ALA A 12 -26.68 -3.01 -11.35
C ALA A 12 -25.29 -3.12 -12.01
N VAL A 13 -24.43 -2.09 -11.87
CA VAL A 13 -23.05 -2.10 -12.39
C VAL A 13 -22.22 -3.18 -11.72
N PHE A 14 -22.26 -3.29 -10.38
CA PHE A 14 -21.56 -4.33 -9.64
C PHE A 14 -22.00 -5.73 -10.08
N LYS A 15 -23.31 -5.98 -10.17
CA LYS A 15 -23.83 -7.28 -10.62
C LYS A 15 -23.38 -7.58 -12.06
N VAL A 16 -23.58 -6.66 -13.01
CA VAL A 16 -23.19 -6.87 -14.42
C VAL A 16 -21.69 -7.10 -14.56
N HIS A 17 -20.85 -6.41 -13.77
CA HIS A 17 -19.41 -6.65 -13.78
C HIS A 17 -19.04 -8.01 -13.17
N SER A 18 -19.72 -8.45 -12.11
CA SER A 18 -19.53 -9.78 -11.51
C SER A 18 -19.94 -10.91 -12.48
N ASP A 19 -21.12 -10.78 -13.11
CA ASP A 19 -21.61 -11.71 -14.14
C ASP A 19 -20.65 -11.75 -15.35
N PHE A 20 -20.13 -10.59 -15.79
CA PHE A 20 -19.11 -10.47 -16.83
C PHE A 20 -17.79 -11.15 -16.45
N VAL A 21 -17.23 -10.87 -15.26
CA VAL A 21 -15.97 -11.46 -14.79
C VAL A 21 -16.10 -12.98 -14.68
N ALA A 22 -17.21 -13.49 -14.17
CA ALA A 22 -17.48 -14.92 -14.08
C ALA A 22 -17.60 -15.57 -15.47
N ALA A 23 -18.23 -14.90 -16.44
CA ALA A 23 -18.30 -15.38 -17.82
C ALA A 23 -16.93 -15.33 -18.52
N ALA A 24 -16.26 -14.18 -18.50
CA ALA A 24 -14.96 -13.96 -19.14
C ALA A 24 -13.88 -14.90 -18.58
N THR A 25 -13.89 -15.18 -17.26
CA THR A 25 -12.94 -16.16 -16.67
C THR A 25 -13.16 -17.57 -17.22
N ARG A 26 -14.42 -18.02 -17.37
CA ARG A 26 -14.73 -19.33 -18.00
C ARG A 26 -14.37 -19.34 -19.48
N GLY A 27 -14.60 -18.25 -20.21
CA GLY A 27 -14.23 -18.10 -21.61
C GLY A 27 -12.71 -18.16 -21.82
N ALA A 28 -11.93 -17.47 -20.99
CA ALA A 28 -10.47 -17.48 -21.05
C ALA A 28 -9.88 -18.88 -20.82
N VAL A 29 -10.41 -19.63 -19.84
CA VAL A 29 -10.05 -21.05 -19.62
C VAL A 29 -10.41 -21.90 -20.85
N ALA A 30 -11.63 -21.75 -21.37
CA ALA A 30 -12.08 -22.51 -22.54
C ALA A 30 -11.28 -22.19 -23.83
N VAL A 31 -10.77 -20.97 -23.97
CA VAL A 31 -9.86 -20.57 -25.06
C VAL A 31 -8.49 -21.25 -24.92
N VAL A 32 -7.87 -21.19 -23.74
CA VAL A 32 -6.56 -21.82 -23.49
C VAL A 32 -6.63 -23.35 -23.59
N ASP A 33 -7.74 -23.95 -23.16
CA ASP A 33 -7.98 -25.39 -23.27
C ASP A 33 -8.42 -25.83 -24.70
N GLY A 34 -8.46 -24.90 -25.66
CA GLY A 34 -8.78 -25.19 -27.08
C GLY A 34 -10.24 -25.53 -27.37
N ASN A 35 -11.14 -25.32 -26.41
CA ASN A 35 -12.58 -25.61 -26.53
C ASN A 35 -13.35 -24.52 -27.30
N VAL A 36 -12.73 -23.38 -27.59
CA VAL A 36 -13.30 -22.28 -28.39
C VAL A 36 -12.56 -22.19 -29.72
N MET A 37 -13.29 -22.16 -30.83
CA MET A 37 -12.70 -21.96 -32.16
C MET A 37 -12.31 -20.50 -32.37
N ALA A 38 -11.12 -20.27 -32.95
CA ALA A 38 -10.69 -18.95 -33.38
C ALA A 38 -11.54 -18.43 -34.56
N ILE A 39 -11.71 -17.11 -34.63
CA ILE A 39 -12.36 -16.39 -35.74
C ILE A 39 -11.48 -16.43 -37.00
N ASN A 40 -10.17 -16.38 -36.78
CA ASN A 40 -9.08 -16.40 -37.77
C ASN A 40 -8.25 -17.70 -37.70
N PRO A 41 -8.85 -18.90 -37.89
CA PRO A 41 -8.17 -20.19 -37.69
C PRO A 41 -7.08 -20.49 -38.74
N GLY A 42 -6.88 -19.61 -39.72
CA GLY A 42 -5.79 -19.67 -40.70
C GLY A 42 -4.55 -18.86 -40.30
N GLU A 43 -4.62 -18.04 -39.25
CA GLU A 43 -3.44 -17.36 -38.68
C GLU A 43 -2.79 -18.20 -37.57
N GLU A 44 -1.53 -17.87 -37.24
CA GLU A 44 -0.76 -18.57 -36.20
C GLU A 44 -1.44 -18.47 -34.83
N THR A 45 -1.25 -19.47 -33.96
CA THR A 45 -1.91 -19.55 -32.65
C THR A 45 -1.68 -18.31 -31.77
N LYS A 46 -0.49 -17.69 -31.83
CA LYS A 46 -0.20 -16.41 -31.14
C LYS A 46 -1.10 -15.26 -31.58
N MET A 47 -1.60 -15.26 -32.81
CA MET A 47 -2.41 -14.21 -33.42
C MET A 47 -3.92 -14.53 -33.40
N GLN A 48 -4.31 -15.69 -32.86
CA GLN A 48 -5.71 -16.11 -32.89
C GLN A 48 -6.58 -15.29 -31.92
N MET A 49 -7.72 -14.86 -32.44
CA MET A 49 -8.75 -14.10 -31.76
C MET A 49 -10.01 -14.95 -31.64
N PHE A 50 -10.69 -14.86 -30.51
CA PHE A 50 -11.83 -15.73 -30.18
C PHE A 50 -13.03 -14.88 -29.73
N ILE A 51 -14.24 -15.33 -30.02
CA ILE A 51 -15.46 -14.79 -29.42
C ILE A 51 -16.22 -15.93 -28.73
N TRP A 52 -16.62 -15.71 -27.49
CA TRP A 52 -17.42 -16.65 -26.72
C TRP A 52 -18.40 -15.87 -25.83
N ASN A 53 -19.70 -16.19 -25.92
CA ASN A 53 -20.78 -15.50 -25.20
C ASN A 53 -20.74 -13.96 -25.32
N ASN A 54 -20.48 -13.45 -26.53
CA ASN A 54 -20.37 -12.01 -26.85
C ASN A 54 -19.25 -11.26 -26.09
N ILE A 55 -18.24 -12.00 -25.64
CA ILE A 55 -16.97 -11.48 -25.11
C ILE A 55 -15.88 -11.81 -26.14
N PHE A 56 -15.03 -10.82 -26.45
CA PHE A 56 -13.86 -10.97 -27.31
C PHE A 56 -12.64 -11.37 -26.46
N PHE A 57 -11.81 -12.27 -26.98
CA PHE A 57 -10.61 -12.75 -26.31
C PHE A 57 -9.40 -12.69 -27.25
N SER A 58 -8.28 -12.20 -26.72
CA SER A 58 -6.96 -12.19 -27.37
C SER A 58 -5.87 -12.71 -26.43
N LEU A 59 -4.80 -13.27 -27.01
CA LEU A 59 -3.64 -13.74 -26.28
C LEU A 59 -2.58 -12.63 -26.17
N GLY A 60 -1.95 -12.49 -25.01
CA GLY A 60 -0.94 -11.45 -24.72
C GLY A 60 0.44 -11.71 -25.31
N PHE A 61 0.52 -11.94 -26.62
CA PHE A 61 1.76 -12.09 -27.40
C PHE A 61 1.96 -10.88 -28.33
N ASP A 62 3.20 -10.64 -28.77
CA ASP A 62 3.45 -9.64 -29.80
C ASP A 62 2.95 -10.16 -31.17
N VAL A 63 1.97 -9.47 -31.73
CA VAL A 63 1.32 -9.81 -32.99
C VAL A 63 1.90 -8.91 -34.08
N ARG A 64 2.44 -9.51 -35.15
CA ARG A 64 2.97 -8.80 -36.33
C ARG A 64 4.01 -7.71 -35.99
N ASP A 65 4.87 -7.97 -35.00
CA ASP A 65 5.92 -7.05 -34.53
C ASP A 65 5.40 -5.70 -33.98
N HIS A 66 4.11 -5.57 -33.64
CA HIS A 66 3.51 -4.31 -33.17
C HIS A 66 4.23 -3.70 -31.94
N TYR A 67 4.73 -4.54 -31.03
CA TYR A 67 5.42 -4.11 -29.82
C TYR A 67 6.96 -4.21 -29.93
N LYS A 68 7.52 -4.54 -31.10
CA LYS A 68 8.96 -4.79 -31.29
C LYS A 68 9.85 -3.65 -30.79
N GLU A 69 9.52 -2.41 -31.12
CA GLU A 69 10.27 -1.23 -30.67
C GLU A 69 10.08 -0.91 -29.18
N LEU A 70 9.04 -1.47 -28.56
CA LEU A 70 8.64 -1.28 -27.17
C LEU A 70 9.07 -2.41 -26.23
N GLY A 71 9.56 -3.55 -26.75
CA GLY A 71 10.01 -4.71 -25.96
C GLY A 71 9.45 -6.08 -26.38
N GLY A 72 8.75 -6.17 -27.50
CA GLY A 72 8.23 -7.43 -28.05
C GLY A 72 7.21 -8.13 -27.12
N ASP A 73 7.30 -9.46 -27.00
CA ASP A 73 6.43 -10.26 -26.11
C ASP A 73 6.42 -9.73 -24.65
N ALA A 74 7.51 -9.13 -24.15
CA ALA A 74 7.53 -8.54 -22.80
C ALA A 74 6.66 -7.29 -22.67
N ALA A 75 6.56 -6.49 -23.73
CA ALA A 75 5.65 -5.33 -23.81
C ALA A 75 4.20 -5.78 -24.06
N ALA A 76 3.98 -6.76 -24.95
CA ALA A 76 2.66 -7.32 -25.21
C ALA A 76 2.06 -8.02 -23.97
N PHE A 77 2.88 -8.65 -23.13
CA PHE A 77 2.45 -9.18 -21.84
C PHE A 77 2.04 -8.07 -20.87
N ALA A 78 2.75 -6.92 -20.86
CA ALA A 78 2.49 -5.80 -19.98
C ALA A 78 1.26 -4.97 -20.38
N ALA A 79 1.07 -4.71 -21.69
CA ALA A 79 0.07 -3.78 -22.20
C ALA A 79 -1.37 -4.02 -21.68
N PRO A 80 -1.92 -5.26 -21.61
CA PRO A 80 -3.25 -5.50 -21.04
C PRO A 80 -3.40 -5.09 -19.57
N CYS A 81 -2.32 -5.17 -18.79
CA CYS A 81 -2.33 -4.73 -17.40
C CYS A 81 -2.27 -3.19 -17.28
N ASN A 82 -1.70 -2.49 -18.26
CA ASN A 82 -1.75 -1.02 -18.33
C ASN A 82 -3.11 -0.53 -18.86
N ASP A 83 -3.66 -1.16 -19.91
CA ASP A 83 -5.03 -0.89 -20.39
C ASP A 83 -6.06 -1.05 -19.26
N LEU A 84 -5.99 -2.15 -18.51
CA LEU A 84 -6.85 -2.36 -17.34
C LEU A 84 -6.68 -1.28 -16.25
N GLN A 85 -5.48 -0.70 -16.08
CA GLN A 85 -5.28 0.43 -15.16
C GLN A 85 -5.95 1.71 -15.68
N GLY A 86 -5.86 1.99 -16.98
CA GLY A 86 -6.56 3.09 -17.62
C GLY A 86 -8.09 2.93 -17.56
N VAL A 87 -8.61 1.73 -17.89
CA VAL A 87 -10.04 1.37 -17.75
C VAL A 87 -10.51 1.57 -16.31
N ARG A 88 -9.75 1.14 -15.31
CA ARG A 88 -10.05 1.39 -13.88
C ARG A 88 -10.13 2.88 -13.56
N ALA A 89 -9.20 3.69 -14.08
CA ALA A 89 -9.14 5.12 -13.84
C ALA A 89 -10.35 5.85 -14.45
N TYR A 90 -10.64 5.65 -15.74
CA TYR A 90 -11.81 6.26 -16.39
C TYR A 90 -13.14 5.78 -15.79
N ALA A 91 -13.25 4.50 -15.43
CA ALA A 91 -14.44 3.97 -14.76
C ALA A 91 -14.66 4.52 -13.34
N ALA A 92 -13.59 4.95 -12.64
CA ALA A 92 -13.69 5.57 -11.32
C ALA A 92 -14.11 7.05 -11.36
N VAL A 93 -13.97 7.74 -12.50
CA VAL A 93 -14.42 9.14 -12.68
C VAL A 93 -15.89 9.21 -13.14
N ASP A 94 -16.40 8.15 -13.78
CA ASP A 94 -17.82 7.96 -14.10
C ASP A 94 -18.49 9.13 -14.85
N VAL A 95 -17.82 9.65 -15.89
CA VAL A 95 -18.32 10.78 -16.69
C VAL A 95 -19.57 10.39 -17.47
N ASP A 96 -20.73 10.95 -17.09
CA ASP A 96 -22.01 10.77 -17.81
C ASP A 96 -21.83 11.03 -19.33
N GLY A 97 -22.01 9.97 -20.13
CA GLY A 97 -21.86 9.94 -21.58
C GLY A 97 -20.66 9.12 -22.09
N LEU A 98 -19.59 8.96 -21.30
CA LEU A 98 -18.38 8.22 -21.67
C LEU A 98 -18.42 6.78 -21.12
N CYS A 99 -18.22 5.78 -21.97
CA CYS A 99 -18.32 4.35 -21.61
C CYS A 99 -16.98 3.62 -21.79
N THR A 100 -16.46 3.03 -20.71
CA THR A 100 -15.38 2.03 -20.78
C THR A 100 -15.94 0.64 -21.11
N LEU A 101 -15.16 -0.21 -21.76
CA LEU A 101 -15.51 -1.64 -21.88
C LEU A 101 -15.43 -2.37 -20.53
N GLY A 102 -16.15 -3.48 -20.42
CA GLY A 102 -15.81 -4.51 -19.44
C GLY A 102 -14.51 -5.18 -19.87
N THR A 103 -13.44 -5.00 -19.10
CA THR A 103 -12.11 -5.56 -19.37
C THR A 103 -11.66 -6.45 -18.22
N LEU A 104 -11.20 -7.66 -18.55
CA LEU A 104 -10.61 -8.63 -17.63
C LEU A 104 -9.28 -9.12 -18.22
N VAL A 105 -8.24 -9.25 -17.39
CA VAL A 105 -6.99 -9.94 -17.74
C VAL A 105 -6.88 -11.21 -16.90
N VAL A 106 -6.66 -12.36 -17.54
CA VAL A 106 -6.51 -13.66 -16.89
C VAL A 106 -5.10 -14.21 -17.13
N ASP A 107 -4.39 -14.59 -16.06
CA ASP A 107 -3.20 -15.45 -16.17
C ASP A 107 -3.63 -16.91 -15.91
N TYR A 108 -3.41 -17.82 -16.87
CA TYR A 108 -3.80 -19.25 -16.75
C TYR A 108 -2.87 -20.15 -17.59
N ARG A 109 -2.34 -21.22 -17.00
CA ARG A 109 -1.45 -22.21 -17.66
C ARG A 109 -0.27 -21.59 -18.44
N GLY A 110 0.29 -20.48 -17.95
CA GLY A 110 1.35 -19.73 -18.61
C GLY A 110 0.89 -18.70 -19.66
N PHE A 111 -0.36 -18.78 -20.12
CA PHE A 111 -0.94 -17.81 -21.04
C PHE A 111 -1.51 -16.60 -20.28
N ARG A 112 -1.37 -15.41 -20.89
CA ARG A 112 -2.17 -14.23 -20.53
C ARG A 112 -3.27 -14.06 -21.57
N VAL A 113 -4.52 -14.02 -21.13
CA VAL A 113 -5.69 -13.78 -21.98
C VAL A 113 -6.30 -12.43 -21.59
N THR A 114 -6.51 -11.57 -22.57
CA THR A 114 -7.30 -10.35 -22.42
C THR A 114 -8.73 -10.65 -22.86
N ALA A 115 -9.72 -10.29 -22.05
CA ALA A 115 -11.12 -10.50 -22.32
C ALA A 115 -11.87 -9.17 -22.25
N GLN A 116 -12.55 -8.78 -23.33
CA GLN A 116 -13.21 -7.48 -23.48
C GLN A 116 -14.66 -7.63 -23.97
N SER A 117 -15.57 -6.81 -23.45
CA SER A 117 -16.97 -6.75 -23.93
C SER A 117 -17.05 -6.15 -25.33
N ILE A 118 -17.84 -6.74 -26.23
CA ILE A 118 -17.97 -6.30 -27.63
C ILE A 118 -18.83 -5.01 -27.73
N ILE A 119 -18.41 -4.03 -28.54
CA ILE A 119 -19.19 -2.82 -28.85
C ILE A 119 -20.38 -3.17 -29.77
N PRO A 120 -21.61 -2.71 -29.48
CA PRO A 120 -22.76 -2.90 -30.36
C PRO A 120 -22.52 -2.32 -31.77
N GLY A 121 -22.67 -3.16 -32.79
CA GLY A 121 -22.43 -2.82 -34.20
C GLY A 121 -21.06 -3.21 -34.74
N ILE A 122 -20.05 -3.45 -33.90
CA ILE A 122 -18.64 -3.59 -34.35
C ILE A 122 -18.38 -4.77 -35.32
N LEU A 123 -19.29 -5.75 -35.39
CA LEU A 123 -19.18 -6.92 -36.29
C LEU A 123 -20.06 -6.81 -37.55
N GLU A 124 -20.80 -5.71 -37.72
CA GLU A 124 -21.70 -5.50 -38.85
C GLU A 124 -20.96 -4.89 -40.04
N ARG A 125 -21.03 -5.57 -41.20
CA ARG A 125 -20.21 -5.27 -42.40
C ARG A 125 -20.58 -4.00 -43.17
N GLU A 126 -21.66 -3.31 -42.78
CA GLU A 126 -22.22 -2.19 -43.54
C GLU A 126 -21.78 -0.81 -42.99
N GLN A 127 -20.93 -0.79 -41.96
CA GLN A 127 -20.34 0.44 -41.43
C GLN A 127 -18.84 0.48 -41.64
N ASP A 128 -18.36 1.54 -42.30
CA ASP A 128 -16.99 2.00 -42.19
C ASP A 128 -16.79 2.59 -40.77
N GLN A 129 -16.46 1.71 -39.82
CA GLN A 129 -16.26 2.02 -38.40
C GLN A 129 -14.97 2.83 -38.18
N SER A 130 -15.00 4.08 -38.62
CA SER A 130 -13.94 5.05 -38.38
C SER A 130 -13.78 5.30 -36.88
N VAL A 131 -12.54 5.18 -36.39
CA VAL A 131 -12.16 5.71 -35.09
C VAL A 131 -12.29 7.23 -35.16
N VAL A 132 -13.18 7.80 -34.34
CA VAL A 132 -13.54 9.24 -34.38
C VAL A 132 -12.69 10.09 -33.42
N TYR A 133 -11.87 9.45 -32.60
CA TYR A 133 -10.93 10.11 -31.70
C TYR A 133 -9.69 9.24 -31.49
N GLY A 134 -8.49 9.83 -31.57
CA GLY A 134 -7.21 9.15 -31.42
C GLY A 134 -6.71 8.51 -32.72
N SER A 135 -5.97 7.40 -32.63
CA SER A 135 -5.26 6.79 -33.76
C SER A 135 -5.49 5.28 -33.91
N VAL A 136 -5.44 4.78 -35.15
CA VAL A 136 -5.46 3.34 -35.48
C VAL A 136 -4.07 2.75 -35.74
N ASP A 137 -3.08 3.59 -35.99
CA ASP A 137 -1.78 3.24 -36.57
C ASP A 137 -0.61 3.98 -35.89
N PHE A 138 -0.67 4.04 -34.55
CA PHE A 138 0.38 4.56 -33.66
C PHE A 138 0.77 6.03 -33.94
N GLY A 139 -0.23 6.88 -34.19
CA GLY A 139 -0.08 8.34 -34.30
C GLY A 139 0.12 8.87 -35.70
N LYS A 140 0.07 8.01 -36.73
CA LYS A 140 0.20 8.44 -38.13
C LYS A 140 -1.07 9.10 -38.64
N THR A 141 -2.20 8.40 -38.55
CA THR A 141 -3.53 8.98 -38.68
C THR A 141 -4.05 9.29 -37.28
N VAL A 142 -4.29 10.56 -37.00
CA VAL A 142 -4.91 11.03 -35.75
C VAL A 142 -6.17 11.79 -36.12
N VAL A 143 -7.28 11.45 -35.46
CA VAL A 143 -8.59 12.07 -35.62
C VAL A 143 -9.05 12.61 -34.27
N THR A 144 -9.86 13.67 -34.25
CA THR A 144 -10.55 14.14 -33.04
C THR A 144 -11.95 14.59 -33.38
N ARG A 145 -12.89 14.43 -32.43
CA ARG A 145 -14.26 14.94 -32.53
C ARG A 145 -14.57 15.75 -31.28
N GLN A 146 -15.16 16.94 -31.46
CA GLN A 146 -15.28 17.93 -30.39
C GLN A 146 -16.03 17.39 -29.15
N ASP A 147 -17.06 16.57 -29.34
CA ASP A 147 -17.83 15.98 -28.25
C ASP A 147 -17.05 14.93 -27.45
N TYR A 148 -16.21 14.11 -28.12
CA TYR A 148 -15.22 13.27 -27.45
C TYR A 148 -14.23 14.10 -26.66
N LEU A 149 -13.70 15.17 -27.28
CA LEU A 149 -12.75 16.07 -26.65
C LEU A 149 -13.34 16.76 -25.41
N ASP A 150 -14.63 17.15 -25.44
CA ASP A 150 -15.34 17.75 -24.31
C ASP A 150 -15.67 16.73 -23.20
N LEU A 151 -15.97 15.47 -23.53
CA LEU A 151 -16.10 14.37 -22.57
C LEU A 151 -14.74 14.06 -21.91
N LEU A 152 -13.67 14.00 -22.70
CA LEU A 152 -12.32 13.72 -22.23
C LEU A 152 -11.73 14.88 -21.42
N LYS A 153 -12.02 16.14 -21.76
CA LYS A 153 -11.64 17.31 -20.94
C LYS A 153 -12.28 17.27 -19.55
N LYS A 154 -13.48 16.71 -19.39
CA LYS A 154 -14.08 16.46 -18.06
C LYS A 154 -13.31 15.37 -17.30
N ALA A 155 -13.01 14.24 -17.95
CA ALA A 155 -12.26 13.14 -17.35
C ALA A 155 -10.83 13.55 -16.97
N GLY A 156 -10.12 14.24 -17.86
CA GLY A 156 -8.73 14.67 -17.68
C GLY A 156 -8.53 15.66 -16.54
N ASN A 157 -9.51 16.51 -16.24
CA ASN A 157 -9.44 17.38 -15.06
C ASN A 157 -9.45 16.59 -13.73
N ALA A 158 -10.13 15.43 -13.69
CA ALA A 158 -10.06 14.51 -12.57
C ALA A 158 -8.73 13.73 -12.58
N LEU A 159 -8.42 13.06 -13.69
CA LEU A 159 -7.23 12.18 -13.89
C LEU A 159 -5.89 12.91 -14.04
N LYS A 160 -5.88 14.25 -13.92
CA LYS A 160 -4.72 15.13 -14.14
C LYS A 160 -4.11 15.02 -15.54
N ILE A 161 -4.90 14.72 -16.57
CA ILE A 161 -4.47 14.66 -17.98
C ILE A 161 -4.56 16.05 -18.60
N LEU A 162 -3.52 16.45 -19.33
CA LEU A 162 -3.41 17.76 -20.00
C LEU A 162 -3.91 17.69 -21.46
N PRO A 163 -4.80 18.61 -21.89
CA PRO A 163 -5.10 18.80 -23.31
C PRO A 163 -3.86 19.30 -24.09
N HIS A 164 -3.51 18.59 -25.15
CA HIS A 164 -2.29 18.82 -25.91
C HIS A 164 -2.53 18.58 -27.41
N SER A 165 -1.63 19.10 -28.24
CA SER A 165 -1.74 19.01 -29.70
C SER A 165 -0.67 18.08 -30.29
N VAL A 166 -1.04 17.33 -31.34
CA VAL A 166 -0.13 16.47 -32.11
C VAL A 166 -0.25 16.73 -33.61
N ILE A 167 0.82 16.44 -34.35
CA ILE A 167 0.92 16.58 -35.81
C ILE A 167 0.80 15.21 -36.46
N ASN A 168 -0.22 14.99 -37.28
CA ASN A 168 -0.41 13.75 -38.01
C ASN A 168 0.52 13.63 -39.25
N GLU A 169 0.54 12.48 -39.95
CA GLU A 169 1.41 12.28 -41.13
C GLU A 169 1.17 13.27 -42.29
N LYS A 170 0.02 13.96 -42.33
CA LYS A 170 -0.28 15.00 -43.33
C LYS A 170 0.20 16.41 -42.92
N GLY A 171 0.67 16.58 -41.69
CA GLY A 171 1.03 17.89 -41.13
C GLY A 171 -0.14 18.66 -40.51
N GLU A 172 -1.30 18.03 -40.30
CA GLU A 172 -2.46 18.65 -39.66
C GLU A 172 -2.31 18.59 -38.13
N GLU A 173 -2.61 19.70 -37.42
CA GLU A 173 -2.63 19.76 -35.95
C GLU A 173 -3.96 19.23 -35.39
N VAL A 174 -3.89 18.37 -34.38
CA VAL A 174 -5.05 17.71 -33.76
C VAL A 174 -4.97 17.82 -32.22
N GLU A 175 -6.00 18.39 -31.58
CA GLU A 175 -6.09 18.47 -30.10
C GLU A 175 -6.67 17.17 -29.51
N LEU A 176 -5.98 16.66 -28.48
CA LEU A 176 -6.31 15.47 -27.70
C LEU A 176 -6.36 15.77 -26.20
N CYS A 177 -7.13 14.99 -25.44
CA CYS A 177 -7.16 14.99 -23.97
C CYS A 177 -7.14 13.55 -23.39
N SER A 178 -6.38 12.69 -24.07
CA SER A 178 -5.94 11.35 -23.69
C SER A 178 -4.75 11.00 -24.59
N SER A 179 -4.13 9.82 -24.45
CA SER A 179 -3.02 9.44 -25.35
C SER A 179 -3.47 9.28 -26.80
N VAL A 180 -2.57 9.53 -27.75
CA VAL A 180 -2.68 9.24 -29.18
C VAL A 180 -3.07 7.78 -29.47
N GLU A 181 -2.63 6.83 -28.64
CA GLU A 181 -2.94 5.40 -28.79
C GLU A 181 -4.38 5.04 -28.36
N CYS A 182 -5.04 5.90 -27.59
CA CYS A 182 -6.44 5.74 -27.19
C CYS A 182 -7.36 5.76 -28.42
N LYS A 183 -8.47 5.01 -28.41
CA LYS A 183 -9.48 5.03 -29.49
C LYS A 183 -10.87 5.37 -28.97
N GLY A 184 -11.52 6.32 -29.64
CA GLY A 184 -12.94 6.63 -29.47
C GLY A 184 -13.78 6.00 -30.59
N ILE A 185 -14.78 5.19 -30.21
CA ILE A 185 -15.70 4.51 -31.14
C ILE A 185 -17.14 4.70 -30.67
N ILE A 186 -18.04 5.09 -31.57
CA ILE A 186 -19.47 5.23 -31.27
C ILE A 186 -20.17 3.92 -31.64
N GLY A 187 -20.91 3.32 -30.70
CA GLY A 187 -21.69 2.11 -30.97
C GLY A 187 -23.01 2.40 -31.68
N ASN A 188 -23.66 1.35 -32.21
CA ASN A 188 -25.01 1.42 -32.80
C ASN A 188 -26.10 1.92 -31.82
N ASP A 189 -25.82 1.88 -30.52
CA ASP A 189 -26.64 2.42 -29.45
C ASP A 189 -26.40 3.92 -29.18
N ASN A 190 -25.57 4.58 -29.99
CA ASN A 190 -25.14 5.98 -29.89
C ASN A 190 -24.35 6.31 -28.61
N ARG A 191 -23.75 5.31 -27.94
CA ARG A 191 -22.85 5.54 -26.80
C ARG A 191 -21.40 5.73 -27.25
N HIS A 192 -20.68 6.58 -26.54
CA HIS A 192 -19.27 6.91 -26.77
C HIS A 192 -18.38 5.94 -26.01
N TYR A 193 -17.66 5.06 -26.72
CA TYR A 193 -16.74 4.09 -26.11
C TYR A 193 -15.29 4.57 -26.16
N ILE A 194 -14.55 4.28 -25.09
CA ILE A 194 -13.12 4.60 -24.95
C ILE A 194 -12.31 3.31 -24.73
N LEU A 195 -11.17 3.21 -25.44
CA LEU A 195 -10.41 1.98 -25.69
C LEU A 195 -8.89 2.23 -25.70
N ASP A 196 -8.11 1.15 -25.61
CA ASP A 196 -6.65 1.11 -25.74
C ASP A 196 -5.93 2.10 -24.81
N LEU A 197 -6.28 2.01 -23.52
CA LEU A 197 -5.95 2.99 -22.48
C LEU A 197 -4.56 2.80 -21.85
N LEU A 198 -3.65 2.13 -22.56
CA LEU A 198 -2.37 1.64 -22.03
C LEU A 198 -1.36 2.75 -21.66
N ARG A 199 -1.57 3.98 -22.15
CA ARG A 199 -0.84 5.20 -21.77
C ARG A 199 -1.75 6.27 -21.13
N THR A 200 -2.71 5.88 -20.29
CA THR A 200 -3.56 6.85 -19.56
C THR A 200 -2.74 7.79 -18.66
N PHE A 201 -1.62 7.31 -18.12
CA PHE A 201 -0.74 8.05 -17.22
C PHE A 201 0.65 8.25 -17.85
N PRO A 202 1.36 9.34 -17.53
CA PRO A 202 2.63 9.69 -18.17
C PRO A 202 3.71 8.62 -17.97
N PRO A 203 4.67 8.51 -18.92
CA PRO A 203 5.77 7.56 -18.81
C PRO A 203 6.71 7.89 -17.64
N ASP A 204 7.29 6.85 -17.07
CA ASP A 204 8.22 6.93 -15.96
C ASP A 204 9.67 6.91 -16.47
N VAL A 205 10.25 8.11 -16.56
CA VAL A 205 11.59 8.34 -17.14
C VAL A 205 12.72 7.64 -16.38
N ASN A 206 12.52 7.20 -15.12
CA ASN A 206 13.55 6.44 -14.40
C ASN A 206 13.83 5.08 -15.06
N TYR A 207 12.95 4.57 -15.93
CA TYR A 207 13.19 3.33 -16.69
C TYR A 207 13.13 3.55 -18.22
N LEU A 208 13.30 4.80 -18.68
CA LEU A 208 13.46 5.14 -20.09
C LEU A 208 14.80 5.84 -20.30
N ILE A 209 15.65 5.25 -21.13
CA ILE A 209 16.89 5.89 -21.58
C ILE A 209 16.50 6.87 -22.70
N LEU A 210 16.67 8.16 -22.44
CA LEU A 210 16.24 9.27 -23.28
C LEU A 210 17.40 10.27 -23.47
N ASP A 211 17.70 10.61 -24.72
CA ASP A 211 18.78 11.54 -25.04
C ASP A 211 18.50 12.95 -24.48
N GLY A 212 19.48 13.53 -23.78
CA GLY A 212 19.39 14.87 -23.21
C GLY A 212 18.62 15.00 -21.89
N VAL A 213 18.05 13.91 -21.35
CA VAL A 213 17.27 13.94 -20.08
C VAL A 213 18.12 13.47 -18.90
N GLU A 214 18.79 14.41 -18.22
CA GLU A 214 19.43 14.11 -16.92
C GLU A 214 18.39 14.10 -15.77
N LEU A 215 18.38 13.04 -14.98
CA LEU A 215 17.59 12.93 -13.74
C LEU A 215 18.22 13.73 -12.58
N CYS A 216 17.56 13.79 -11.41
CA CYS A 216 18.15 14.41 -10.21
C CYS A 216 19.40 13.64 -9.71
N LYS A 217 20.04 14.13 -8.63
CA LYS A 217 21.25 13.46 -8.09
C LYS A 217 20.85 12.15 -7.41
N GLU A 218 19.78 12.22 -6.65
CA GLU A 218 19.20 11.17 -5.82
C GLU A 218 18.76 9.97 -6.68
N SER A 219 18.11 10.24 -7.83
CA SER A 219 17.79 9.25 -8.85
C SER A 219 19.04 8.62 -9.48
N ARG A 220 20.09 9.41 -9.76
CA ARG A 220 21.35 8.89 -10.31
C ARG A 220 22.15 8.07 -9.31
N GLU A 221 22.16 8.46 -8.04
CA GLU A 221 22.78 7.72 -6.92
C GLU A 221 22.00 6.44 -6.58
N ALA A 222 20.69 6.41 -6.83
CA ALA A 222 19.89 5.19 -6.87
C ALA A 222 20.12 4.33 -8.14
N GLY A 223 20.94 4.80 -9.08
CA GLY A 223 21.28 4.08 -10.31
C GLY A 223 20.19 4.11 -11.38
N PHE A 224 19.49 5.25 -11.55
CA PHE A 224 18.57 5.52 -12.66
C PHE A 224 19.20 6.51 -13.69
N PRO A 225 18.80 6.48 -14.98
CA PRO A 225 17.77 5.61 -15.57
C PRO A 225 18.25 4.16 -15.77
N ARG A 226 17.34 3.19 -15.61
CA ARG A 226 17.60 1.75 -15.81
C ARG A 226 16.91 1.23 -17.08
N GLN A 227 17.58 0.39 -17.86
CA GLN A 227 16.90 -0.28 -18.98
C GLN A 227 15.96 -1.37 -18.45
N HIS A 228 14.67 -1.29 -18.81
CA HIS A 228 13.68 -2.33 -18.53
C HIS A 228 13.48 -3.26 -19.75
N LYS A 229 12.91 -4.46 -19.52
CA LYS A 229 12.53 -5.39 -20.60
C LYS A 229 11.49 -4.83 -21.58
N HIS A 230 10.73 -3.82 -21.18
CA HIS A 230 9.79 -3.10 -22.03
C HIS A 230 9.78 -1.60 -21.72
N LYS A 231 9.47 -0.77 -22.72
CA LYS A 231 9.34 0.69 -22.63
C LYS A 231 7.96 1.17 -22.15
N LEU A 232 6.99 0.27 -21.99
CA LEU A 232 5.64 0.56 -21.45
C LEU A 232 5.65 0.76 -19.91
N CYS A 233 6.58 1.58 -19.41
CA CYS A 233 6.74 1.93 -18.01
C CYS A 233 6.05 3.27 -17.74
N CYS A 234 4.88 3.25 -17.10
CA CYS A 234 4.14 4.47 -16.74
C CYS A 234 4.19 4.73 -15.23
N LEU A 235 4.06 6.00 -14.86
CA LEU A 235 3.76 6.43 -13.49
C LEU A 235 2.34 6.00 -13.12
N ARG A 236 2.07 5.84 -11.82
CA ARG A 236 0.76 5.40 -11.31
C ARG A 236 -0.14 6.57 -10.94
N GLN A 237 -1.46 6.38 -10.99
CA GLN A 237 -2.42 7.39 -10.55
C GLN A 237 -2.14 7.84 -9.10
N GLU A 238 -1.92 6.91 -8.18
CA GLU A 238 -1.75 7.23 -6.76
C GLU A 238 -0.49 8.09 -6.49
N LEU A 239 0.52 7.99 -7.36
CA LEU A 239 1.71 8.86 -7.33
C LEU A 239 1.42 10.25 -7.89
N ILE A 240 0.67 10.32 -9.00
CA ILE A 240 0.30 11.57 -9.67
C ILE A 240 -0.57 12.42 -8.73
N ASP A 241 -1.55 11.81 -8.07
CA ASP A 241 -2.38 12.48 -7.07
C ASP A 241 -1.53 12.97 -5.87
N ALA A 242 -0.63 12.14 -5.33
CA ALA A 242 0.27 12.52 -4.23
C ALA A 242 1.28 13.62 -4.61
N PHE A 243 1.80 13.62 -5.84
CA PHE A 243 2.69 14.67 -6.36
C PHE A 243 1.94 16.01 -6.50
N VAL A 244 0.73 15.97 -7.05
CA VAL A 244 -0.13 17.18 -7.18
C VAL A 244 -0.51 17.72 -5.80
N GLU A 245 -0.80 16.87 -4.82
CA GLU A 245 -1.05 17.29 -3.43
C GLU A 245 0.19 17.92 -2.79
N ALA A 246 1.36 17.28 -2.88
CA ALA A 246 2.62 17.82 -2.36
C ALA A 246 2.96 19.19 -2.98
N ARG A 247 2.76 19.34 -4.30
CA ARG A 247 2.92 20.61 -5.01
C ARG A 247 1.89 21.65 -4.62
N TYR A 248 0.64 21.26 -4.33
CA TYR A 248 -0.39 22.17 -3.85
C TYR A 248 -0.07 22.69 -2.43
N VAL A 249 0.40 21.81 -1.54
CA VAL A 249 0.87 22.21 -0.20
C VAL A 249 2.07 23.16 -0.30
N LEU A 250 3.01 22.92 -1.23
CA LEU A 250 4.12 23.84 -1.49
C LEU A 250 3.63 25.19 -2.05
N PHE A 251 2.69 25.19 -2.99
CA PHE A 251 2.09 26.39 -3.58
C PHE A 251 1.43 27.25 -2.49
N MET A 252 0.65 26.65 -1.59
CA MET A 252 0.02 27.32 -0.46
C MET A 252 1.06 27.94 0.50
N LYS A 253 2.17 27.23 0.78
CA LYS A 253 3.28 27.75 1.60
C LYS A 253 3.98 28.95 0.92
N LEU A 254 4.26 28.87 -0.38
CA LEU A 254 4.88 29.96 -1.15
C LEU A 254 3.96 31.18 -1.27
N ALA A 255 2.66 30.97 -1.52
CA ALA A 255 1.67 32.03 -1.57
C ALA A 255 1.56 32.76 -0.22
N ALA A 256 1.50 32.02 0.90
CA ALA A 256 1.49 32.59 2.25
C ALA A 256 2.79 33.35 2.59
N PHE A 257 3.95 32.85 2.15
CA PHE A 257 5.24 33.54 2.31
C PHE A 257 5.29 34.86 1.52
N HIS A 258 4.89 34.84 0.25
CA HIS A 258 4.86 36.05 -0.58
C HIS A 258 3.80 37.07 -0.12
N LEU A 259 2.66 36.63 0.42
CA LEU A 259 1.67 37.51 1.06
C LEU A 259 2.27 38.23 2.27
N ARG A 260 2.85 37.48 3.22
CA ARG A 260 3.56 38.05 4.38
C ARG A 260 4.70 39.00 3.97
N GLY A 261 5.35 38.72 2.84
CA GLY A 261 6.34 39.61 2.22
C GLY A 261 5.74 40.93 1.69
N LEU A 262 4.57 40.89 1.03
CA LEU A 262 3.86 42.09 0.59
C LEU A 262 3.31 42.91 1.76
N ASP A 263 2.74 42.27 2.79
CA ASP A 263 2.22 42.99 3.96
C ASP A 263 3.34 43.75 4.68
N LYS A 264 4.50 43.13 4.91
CA LYS A 264 5.70 43.81 5.43
C LYS A 264 6.16 44.96 4.53
N LYS A 265 6.11 44.80 3.20
CA LYS A 265 6.46 45.88 2.26
C LYS A 265 5.46 47.04 2.29
N GLN A 266 4.16 46.76 2.40
CA GLN A 266 3.12 47.79 2.55
C GLN A 266 3.28 48.55 3.88
N GLN A 267 3.65 47.86 4.96
CA GLN A 267 3.86 48.47 6.26
C GLN A 267 5.10 49.38 6.25
N LEU A 268 6.24 48.88 5.77
CA LEU A 268 7.45 49.69 5.56
C LEU A 268 7.24 50.89 4.61
N LEU A 269 6.35 50.76 3.62
CA LEU A 269 5.97 51.89 2.76
C LEU A 269 5.18 52.95 3.53
N LYS A 270 4.17 52.55 4.32
CA LYS A 270 3.42 53.48 5.20
C LYS A 270 4.32 54.16 6.22
N ASP A 271 5.23 53.40 6.83
CA ASP A 271 6.21 53.93 7.79
C ASP A 271 7.21 54.92 7.12
N SER A 272 7.41 54.80 5.79
CA SER A 272 8.19 55.74 4.97
C SER A 272 7.41 56.92 4.38
N GLU A 273 6.08 56.91 4.53
CA GLU A 273 5.18 58.00 4.15
C GLU A 273 4.90 58.89 5.36
N SER A 274 4.63 58.32 6.54
CA SER A 274 4.54 59.10 7.79
C SER A 274 5.82 59.87 8.09
N SER A 275 6.99 59.25 7.86
CA SER A 275 8.30 59.90 8.02
C SER A 275 8.60 61.01 6.98
N LYS A 276 7.67 61.33 6.07
CA LYS A 276 7.76 62.46 5.12
C LYS A 276 6.79 63.59 5.42
N GLU A 277 5.83 63.40 6.32
CA GLU A 277 4.93 64.47 6.78
C GLU A 277 5.51 65.23 7.99
N GLU A 278 6.38 64.58 8.79
CA GLU A 278 7.00 65.20 9.98
C GLU A 278 8.24 66.08 9.67
N ASP A 279 8.76 66.11 8.43
CA ASP A 279 9.96 66.89 8.06
C ASP A 279 9.65 68.38 7.74
N LYS A 280 8.63 68.93 8.42
CA LYS A 280 8.28 70.35 8.47
C LYS A 280 7.79 70.71 9.88
N GLU A 281 8.49 71.66 10.49
CA GLU A 281 8.40 72.04 11.91
C GLU A 281 9.00 70.97 12.86
N ALA A 282 10.01 71.26 13.69
CA ALA A 282 10.69 72.53 13.94
C ALA A 282 12.17 72.35 14.33
N SER A 283 13.00 73.36 14.03
CA SER A 283 14.44 73.37 14.33
C SER A 283 14.80 74.34 15.47
N ALA A 284 15.02 73.83 16.69
CA ALA A 284 15.79 74.51 17.74
C ALA A 284 16.12 73.56 18.91
N GLY A 285 17.36 73.62 19.43
CA GLY A 285 17.73 73.05 20.74
C GLY A 285 19.00 72.18 20.76
N LYS A 286 20.11 72.74 21.27
CA LYS A 286 21.35 71.99 21.56
C LYS A 286 21.40 71.54 23.02
N ALA A 287 21.92 70.35 23.29
CA ALA A 287 22.93 70.09 24.33
C ALA A 287 23.57 68.70 24.17
N LEU A 288 24.82 68.54 24.61
CA LEU A 288 25.60 67.29 24.55
C LEU A 288 25.52 66.51 25.87
N ALA A 289 25.67 65.18 25.82
CA ALA A 289 26.57 64.41 26.70
C ALA A 289 26.74 62.96 26.22
N ASP A 290 27.98 62.48 26.09
CA ASP A 290 28.32 61.07 25.85
C ASP A 290 28.27 60.23 27.13
N LYS A 291 28.00 58.91 26.98
CA LYS A 291 28.82 57.84 27.61
C LYS A 291 28.49 56.41 27.13
N GLU A 292 29.58 55.66 26.87
CA GLU A 292 29.89 54.25 27.22
C GLU A 292 28.77 53.36 27.82
N LYS A 293 28.65 52.05 27.57
CA LYS A 293 29.41 51.02 26.81
C LYS A 293 28.44 49.83 26.59
N VAL A 294 28.36 49.18 25.43
CA VAL A 294 29.10 47.96 25.01
C VAL A 294 29.35 46.93 26.13
N ASP A 295 28.65 45.79 26.05
CA ASP A 295 29.26 44.46 26.22
C ASP A 295 28.43 43.39 25.48
N GLU A 296 29.13 42.40 24.91
CA GLU A 296 28.64 41.19 24.21
C GLU A 296 29.33 39.97 24.88
N PRO A 297 29.16 38.66 24.52
CA PRO A 297 28.48 38.04 23.37
C PRO A 297 27.50 36.92 23.87
N SER A 298 27.23 35.74 23.29
CA SER A 298 27.61 35.05 22.02
C SER A 298 26.64 33.89 21.70
N LYS A 299 26.25 33.75 20.42
CA LYS A 299 26.02 32.48 19.67
C LYS A 299 24.89 31.53 20.15
N GLN A 300 24.25 30.70 19.31
CA GLN A 300 24.44 30.36 17.88
C GLN A 300 23.19 30.81 17.05
N THR A 301 23.00 30.73 15.71
CA THR A 301 23.59 29.97 14.57
C THR A 301 23.29 28.45 14.56
N GLU A 302 23.19 27.70 13.45
CA GLU A 302 23.29 28.00 12.00
C GLU A 302 22.06 27.46 11.22
N ALA A 303 21.76 28.05 10.06
CA ALA A 303 20.87 27.48 9.05
C ALA A 303 21.49 27.71 7.66
N VAL A 304 21.53 26.68 6.81
CA VAL A 304 22.37 26.68 5.59
C VAL A 304 21.74 27.48 4.45
N THR A 305 22.53 28.39 3.88
CA THR A 305 22.18 29.21 2.72
C THR A 305 22.37 28.45 1.40
N ILE A 306 21.46 28.64 0.44
CA ILE A 306 21.73 28.41 -1.00
C ILE A 306 21.52 29.75 -1.72
N THR A 307 22.40 30.05 -2.67
CA THR A 307 22.77 31.43 -3.05
C THR A 307 22.09 31.96 -4.31
N ASP A 308 21.92 33.29 -4.36
CA ASP A 308 21.53 34.04 -5.56
C ASP A 308 22.50 33.88 -6.74
N THR A 309 21.96 33.91 -7.97
CA THR A 309 22.54 34.68 -9.09
C THR A 309 21.46 35.01 -10.12
N CYS A 310 21.13 36.30 -10.28
CA CYS A 310 21.01 36.98 -11.57
C CYS A 310 20.74 38.49 -11.40
N THR A 311 21.37 39.33 -12.22
CA THR A 311 21.42 40.78 -12.04
C THR A 311 20.43 41.56 -12.91
N THR A 312 19.72 42.49 -12.27
CA THR A 312 19.22 43.79 -12.79
C THR A 312 19.11 44.00 -14.31
N ASN A 313 17.90 44.33 -14.80
CA ASN A 313 17.60 45.70 -15.24
C ASN A 313 16.07 45.92 -15.35
N GLY A 314 15.65 47.19 -15.30
CA GLY A 314 14.27 47.55 -14.93
C GLY A 314 13.24 47.66 -16.05
N VAL A 315 11.96 47.68 -15.63
CA VAL A 315 10.79 48.31 -16.28
C VAL A 315 9.90 48.90 -15.16
N SER A 316 9.00 49.81 -15.51
CA SER A 316 8.32 50.76 -14.63
C SER A 316 7.00 50.28 -13.97
N SER A 317 6.72 50.84 -12.78
CA SER A 317 5.41 51.28 -12.25
C SER A 317 4.19 50.33 -12.21
N GLU A 318 3.71 50.10 -10.97
CA GLU A 318 2.28 50.25 -10.59
C GLU A 318 1.21 49.19 -10.93
N VAL A 319 1.46 47.87 -10.75
CA VAL A 319 0.37 46.92 -10.38
C VAL A 319 0.84 45.78 -9.43
N THR A 320 1.23 46.08 -8.19
CA THR A 320 1.60 45.04 -7.18
C THR A 320 0.35 44.42 -6.53
N SER A 321 -0.42 43.66 -7.31
CA SER A 321 -1.66 42.99 -6.89
C SER A 321 -1.41 41.58 -6.34
N GLN A 322 -2.38 41.00 -5.61
CA GLN A 322 -2.36 39.60 -5.14
C GLN A 322 -2.11 38.58 -6.28
N LYS A 323 -2.43 38.94 -7.53
CA LYS A 323 -2.08 38.14 -8.71
C LYS A 323 -0.57 37.89 -8.85
N GLU A 324 0.28 38.84 -8.46
CA GLU A 324 1.74 38.71 -8.51
C GLU A 324 2.27 37.69 -7.48
N VAL A 325 1.62 37.60 -6.32
CA VAL A 325 1.89 36.56 -5.30
C VAL A 325 1.57 35.18 -5.87
N ILE A 326 0.37 35.04 -6.45
CA ILE A 326 -0.11 33.80 -7.05
C ILE A 326 0.79 33.38 -8.22
N ALA A 327 1.20 34.31 -9.07
CA ALA A 327 2.11 34.06 -10.18
C ALA A 327 3.49 33.55 -9.72
N LYS A 328 4.09 34.19 -8.70
CA LYS A 328 5.37 33.75 -8.13
C LYS A 328 5.28 32.39 -7.44
N ALA A 329 4.17 32.12 -6.74
CA ALA A 329 3.91 30.80 -6.17
C ALA A 329 3.69 29.73 -7.26
N ALA A 330 2.96 30.05 -8.32
CA ALA A 330 2.72 29.15 -9.46
C ALA A 330 4.02 28.81 -10.22
N GLN A 331 4.84 29.83 -10.50
CA GLN A 331 6.18 29.65 -11.09
C GLN A 331 7.08 28.82 -10.17
N GLY A 332 7.06 29.08 -8.85
CA GLY A 332 7.84 28.36 -7.84
C GLY A 332 7.51 26.88 -7.70
N VAL A 333 6.29 26.45 -8.04
CA VAL A 333 5.91 25.01 -8.08
C VAL A 333 5.96 24.39 -9.48
N GLY A 334 6.38 25.13 -10.50
CA GLY A 334 6.44 24.64 -11.88
C GLY A 334 5.07 24.47 -12.56
N SER A 335 4.08 25.29 -12.18
CA SER A 335 2.74 25.29 -12.81
C SER A 335 2.83 25.50 -14.33
N LEU A 336 1.93 24.87 -15.08
CA LEU A 336 1.84 25.07 -16.53
C LEU A 336 1.32 26.46 -16.90
N LYS A 337 0.51 27.07 -16.03
CA LYS A 337 -0.01 28.43 -16.19
C LYS A 337 0.62 29.36 -15.18
N ASP A 338 1.12 30.49 -15.65
CA ASP A 338 1.91 31.41 -14.84
C ASP A 338 1.06 32.27 -13.85
N ASN A 339 -0.26 32.06 -13.78
CA ASN A 339 -1.20 32.84 -12.94
C ASN A 339 -2.16 31.98 -12.08
N GLU A 340 -2.07 30.65 -12.12
CA GLU A 340 -2.91 29.75 -11.32
C GLU A 340 -2.19 28.42 -11.05
N PHE A 341 -2.71 27.62 -10.13
CA PHE A 341 -2.19 26.25 -9.89
C PHE A 341 -2.79 25.28 -10.92
N ASP A 342 -2.01 24.96 -11.96
CA ASP A 342 -2.36 23.97 -12.99
C ASP A 342 -1.19 22.99 -13.16
N ILE A 343 -1.33 21.81 -12.55
CA ILE A 343 -0.40 20.68 -12.71
C ILE A 343 -1.20 19.51 -13.28
N ARG A 344 -0.98 19.25 -14.57
CA ARG A 344 -1.54 18.16 -15.36
C ARG A 344 -0.47 17.64 -16.30
N PHE A 345 -0.61 16.39 -16.73
CA PHE A 345 0.39 15.65 -17.47
C PHE A 345 -0.09 15.34 -18.88
N ASN A 346 0.73 15.67 -19.88
CA ASN A 346 0.54 15.17 -21.24
C ASN A 346 1.09 13.72 -21.28
N PRO A 347 0.25 12.71 -21.60
CA PRO A 347 0.63 11.31 -21.53
C PRO A 347 1.58 10.87 -22.66
N ASP A 348 1.66 11.61 -23.77
CA ASP A 348 2.48 11.26 -24.92
C ASP A 348 3.85 11.93 -24.94
N VAL A 349 4.19 12.69 -23.91
CA VAL A 349 5.54 13.22 -23.74
C VAL A 349 6.52 12.04 -23.67
N PHE A 350 7.53 12.03 -24.53
CA PHE A 350 8.46 10.91 -24.73
C PHE A 350 7.85 9.63 -25.35
N SER A 351 6.60 9.64 -25.86
CA SER A 351 6.09 8.54 -26.69
C SER A 351 6.84 8.47 -28.03
N PRO A 352 7.35 7.29 -28.45
CA PRO A 352 8.02 7.15 -29.73
C PRO A 352 7.04 7.37 -30.90
N GLY A 353 7.51 7.99 -31.98
CA GLY A 353 6.72 8.27 -33.19
C GLY A 353 5.81 9.52 -33.10
N VAL A 354 5.41 9.95 -31.90
CA VAL A 354 4.54 11.12 -31.72
C VAL A 354 5.30 12.42 -32.03
N LYS A 355 4.69 13.28 -32.85
CA LYS A 355 5.13 14.66 -33.09
C LYS A 355 4.17 15.60 -32.37
N HIS A 356 4.65 16.33 -31.38
CA HIS A 356 3.84 17.36 -30.72
C HIS A 356 3.73 18.62 -31.59
N ALA A 357 2.61 19.34 -31.49
CA ALA A 357 2.44 20.68 -32.03
C ALA A 357 2.50 21.73 -30.93
N GLY A 358 2.85 22.97 -31.31
CA GLY A 358 2.94 24.11 -30.41
C GLY A 358 4.38 24.53 -30.09
N ASP A 359 4.52 25.33 -29.03
CA ASP A 359 5.77 25.96 -28.62
C ASP A 359 6.74 24.95 -27.96
N GLU A 360 8.02 25.00 -28.34
CA GLU A 360 9.08 24.22 -27.69
C GLU A 360 9.20 24.54 -26.19
N GLU A 361 8.98 25.79 -25.76
CA GLU A 361 9.02 26.14 -24.33
C GLU A 361 7.90 25.46 -23.54
N ARG A 362 6.71 25.34 -24.15
CA ARG A 362 5.59 24.59 -23.57
C ARG A 362 5.95 23.10 -23.43
N LEU A 363 6.47 22.49 -24.49
CA LEU A 363 6.88 21.07 -24.44
C LEU A 363 7.99 20.84 -23.41
N LYS A 364 8.94 21.78 -23.25
CA LYS A 364 9.97 21.72 -22.20
C LYS A 364 9.38 21.85 -20.78
N LYS A 365 8.35 22.69 -20.56
CA LYS A 365 7.58 22.71 -19.29
C LYS A 365 6.90 21.35 -19.02
N GLU A 366 6.26 20.75 -20.02
CA GLU A 366 5.58 19.45 -19.88
C GLU A 366 6.56 18.29 -19.60
N GLN A 367 7.67 18.20 -20.35
CA GLN A 367 8.78 17.26 -20.12
C GLN A 367 9.36 17.39 -18.71
N ARG A 368 9.54 18.63 -18.23
CA ARG A 368 10.05 18.91 -16.89
C ARG A 368 9.10 18.39 -15.80
N LEU A 369 7.78 18.53 -15.95
CA LEU A 369 6.83 17.99 -14.97
C LEU A 369 6.84 16.45 -14.92
N VAL A 370 6.88 15.77 -16.06
CA VAL A 370 6.97 14.30 -16.13
C VAL A 370 8.25 13.81 -15.42
N LYS A 371 9.39 14.48 -15.67
CA LYS A 371 10.64 14.20 -14.96
C LYS A 371 10.51 14.44 -13.44
N GLU A 372 10.03 15.60 -13.02
CA GLU A 372 9.96 15.95 -11.59
C GLU A 372 9.01 15.03 -10.80
N ALA A 373 7.96 14.48 -11.43
CA ALA A 373 7.10 13.46 -10.83
C ALA A 373 7.78 12.08 -10.71
N ALA A 374 8.67 11.72 -11.65
CA ALA A 374 9.48 10.50 -11.56
C ALA A 374 10.62 10.63 -10.54
N ASP A 375 11.29 11.79 -10.46
CA ASP A 375 12.30 12.07 -9.43
C ASP A 375 11.66 12.04 -8.01
N PHE A 376 10.45 12.62 -7.82
CA PHE A 376 9.68 12.57 -6.56
C PHE A 376 9.36 11.14 -6.06
N LEU A 377 9.21 10.17 -6.97
CA LEU A 377 9.02 8.75 -6.59
C LEU A 377 10.25 8.24 -5.82
N VAL A 378 11.45 8.57 -6.31
CA VAL A 378 12.72 8.06 -5.79
C VAL A 378 13.25 8.90 -4.63
N ALA A 379 13.09 10.22 -4.68
CA ALA A 379 13.59 11.16 -3.67
C ALA A 379 12.67 11.27 -2.44
N ASP A 380 11.35 11.20 -2.62
CA ASP A 380 10.38 11.45 -1.54
C ASP A 380 9.56 10.20 -1.18
N GLN A 381 8.86 9.58 -2.14
CA GLN A 381 7.88 8.51 -1.82
C GLN A 381 8.52 7.21 -1.33
N LEU A 382 9.61 6.75 -1.96
CA LEU A 382 10.34 5.56 -1.52
C LEU A 382 10.94 5.75 -0.11
N PRO A 383 11.68 6.83 0.20
CA PRO A 383 12.16 7.11 1.55
C PRO A 383 11.03 7.30 2.58
N ALA A 384 9.93 7.98 2.22
CA ALA A 384 8.78 8.14 3.11
C ALA A 384 8.14 6.79 3.46
N PHE A 385 7.95 5.89 2.49
CA PHE A 385 7.41 4.56 2.74
C PHE A 385 8.35 3.70 3.62
N VAL A 386 9.66 3.76 3.42
CA VAL A 386 10.64 3.08 4.30
C VAL A 386 10.57 3.66 5.73
N LYS A 387 10.44 4.98 5.87
CA LYS A 387 10.27 5.64 7.18
C LYS A 387 8.98 5.21 7.88
N ASP A 388 7.85 5.20 7.18
CA ASP A 388 6.56 4.73 7.71
C ASP A 388 6.62 3.28 8.21
N CYS A 389 7.41 2.43 7.54
CA CYS A 389 7.68 1.08 8.04
C CYS A 389 8.56 1.07 9.29
N ALA A 390 9.58 1.94 9.39
CA ALA A 390 10.46 2.05 10.56
C ALA A 390 9.73 2.64 11.80
N ASP A 391 8.83 3.61 11.57
CA ASP A 391 7.90 4.14 12.57
C ASP A 391 6.76 3.12 12.89
N HIS A 392 6.73 1.97 12.21
CA HIS A 392 5.71 0.92 12.26
C HIS A 392 4.26 1.39 11.99
N SER A 393 4.08 2.54 11.32
CA SER A 393 2.77 3.02 10.85
C SER A 393 2.20 2.11 9.75
N CYS A 394 3.08 1.43 9.00
CA CYS A 394 2.75 0.35 8.09
C CYS A 394 3.67 -0.85 8.33
N SER A 395 3.14 -2.01 8.73
CA SER A 395 3.90 -3.26 8.89
C SER A 395 3.35 -4.35 7.95
N PRO A 396 3.78 -4.40 6.66
CA PRO A 396 3.35 -5.44 5.73
C PRO A 396 3.69 -6.85 6.23
N ILE A 397 2.74 -7.78 6.11
CA ILE A 397 2.83 -9.14 6.67
C ILE A 397 3.37 -10.12 5.63
N ASP A 398 2.96 -9.97 4.38
CA ASP A 398 3.34 -10.84 3.28
C ASP A 398 3.51 -10.05 1.97
N GLY A 399 3.89 -10.76 0.91
CA GLY A 399 4.10 -10.15 -0.40
C GLY A 399 2.84 -9.53 -1.04
N ILE A 400 1.64 -9.95 -0.65
CA ILE A 400 0.37 -9.36 -1.12
C ILE A 400 0.17 -8.01 -0.43
N THR A 401 0.20 -7.99 0.90
CA THR A 401 0.05 -6.77 1.71
C THR A 401 1.18 -5.76 1.46
N LEU A 402 2.41 -6.20 1.18
CA LEU A 402 3.50 -5.33 0.72
C LEU A 402 3.19 -4.72 -0.66
N SER A 403 2.63 -5.50 -1.58
CA SER A 403 2.23 -4.99 -2.90
C SER A 403 1.11 -3.97 -2.81
N GLU A 404 0.14 -4.18 -1.91
CA GLU A 404 -0.94 -3.21 -1.64
C GLU A 404 -0.39 -1.91 -1.02
N ALA A 405 0.53 -2.00 -0.06
CA ALA A 405 1.17 -0.85 0.58
C ALA A 405 2.06 -0.02 -0.37
N MET A 406 2.83 -0.68 -1.26
CA MET A 406 3.58 0.02 -2.30
C MET A 406 2.64 0.70 -3.31
N HIS A 407 1.59 0.01 -3.74
CA HIS A 407 0.62 0.54 -4.70
C HIS A 407 -0.16 1.75 -4.16
N SER A 408 -0.55 1.77 -2.88
CA SER A 408 -1.27 2.91 -2.29
C SER A 408 -0.42 4.17 -2.14
N ARG A 409 0.93 4.04 -2.19
CA ARG A 409 1.90 5.15 -2.33
C ARG A 409 2.27 5.44 -3.79
N GLY A 410 1.61 4.82 -4.75
CA GLY A 410 1.90 4.97 -6.18
C GLY A 410 3.22 4.34 -6.63
N ILE A 411 3.90 3.58 -5.76
CA ILE A 411 5.16 2.91 -6.06
C ILE A 411 4.85 1.65 -6.89
N ASN A 412 5.44 1.56 -8.08
CA ASN A 412 5.28 0.41 -8.97
C ASN A 412 6.20 -0.75 -8.51
N MET A 413 5.72 -2.01 -8.54
CA MET A 413 6.50 -3.17 -8.09
C MET A 413 7.85 -3.37 -8.79
N ARG A 414 8.11 -2.74 -9.95
CA ARG A 414 9.46 -2.75 -10.56
C ARG A 414 10.54 -2.04 -9.69
N TYR A 415 10.14 -1.16 -8.77
CA TYR A 415 11.01 -0.56 -7.76
C TYR A 415 11.28 -1.47 -6.54
N LEU A 416 10.68 -2.67 -6.46
CA LEU A 416 10.83 -3.58 -5.31
C LEU A 416 12.29 -3.97 -5.03
N GLY A 417 13.15 -4.04 -6.06
CA GLY A 417 14.59 -4.24 -5.89
C GLY A 417 15.24 -3.13 -5.08
N ARG A 418 15.06 -1.87 -5.53
CA ARG A 418 15.55 -0.68 -4.82
C ARG A 418 14.96 -0.54 -3.42
N PHE A 419 13.69 -0.92 -3.23
CA PHE A 419 13.07 -0.96 -1.90
C PHE A 419 13.76 -1.97 -0.98
N ALA A 420 14.05 -3.19 -1.45
CA ALA A 420 14.80 -4.18 -0.68
C ALA A 420 16.20 -3.66 -0.30
N ASP A 421 16.92 -3.02 -1.23
CA ASP A 421 18.24 -2.40 -0.97
C ASP A 421 18.19 -1.31 0.12
N MET A 422 17.14 -0.50 0.13
CA MET A 422 16.95 0.58 1.11
C MET A 422 16.56 0.07 2.51
N VAL A 423 15.91 -1.10 2.59
CA VAL A 423 15.48 -1.71 3.86
C VAL A 423 16.56 -2.62 4.45
N ALA A 424 17.40 -3.24 3.61
CA ALA A 424 18.48 -4.15 4.02
C ALA A 424 19.42 -3.66 5.14
N PRO A 425 19.87 -2.38 5.21
CA PRO A 425 20.74 -1.91 6.28
C PRO A 425 20.02 -1.62 7.62
N ILE A 426 18.69 -1.72 7.68
CA ILE A 426 17.88 -1.34 8.85
C ILE A 426 17.47 -2.62 9.61
N GLU A 427 18.22 -3.02 10.65
CA GLU A 427 17.96 -4.28 11.40
C GLU A 427 16.53 -4.35 12.00
N GLN A 428 15.95 -3.20 12.37
CA GLN A 428 14.54 -3.09 12.82
C GLN A 428 13.55 -3.54 11.74
N LEU A 429 13.89 -3.36 10.46
CA LEU A 429 13.09 -3.75 9.30
C LEU A 429 13.59 -5.03 8.63
N LYS A 430 14.42 -5.83 9.31
CA LYS A 430 14.92 -7.09 8.78
C LYS A 430 13.81 -8.07 8.37
N TYR A 431 12.67 -8.04 9.07
CA TYR A 431 11.47 -8.79 8.67
C TYR A 431 10.99 -8.37 7.27
N LEU A 432 10.91 -7.07 7.02
CA LEU A 432 10.39 -6.47 5.79
C LEU A 432 11.36 -6.64 4.62
N HIS A 433 12.67 -6.64 4.89
CA HIS A 433 13.67 -7.09 3.92
C HIS A 433 13.45 -8.57 3.53
N GLY A 434 13.18 -9.45 4.50
CA GLY A 434 12.79 -10.84 4.25
C GLY A 434 11.54 -10.97 3.37
N VAL A 435 10.47 -10.23 3.69
CA VAL A 435 9.23 -10.19 2.88
C VAL A 435 9.49 -9.66 1.46
N ALA A 436 10.29 -8.59 1.32
CA ALA A 436 10.63 -8.03 0.01
C ALA A 436 11.47 -9.00 -0.84
N VAL A 437 12.46 -9.67 -0.26
CA VAL A 437 13.28 -10.70 -0.94
C VAL A 437 12.43 -11.92 -1.33
N ALA A 438 11.52 -12.37 -0.46
CA ALA A 438 10.57 -13.44 -0.78
C ALA A 438 9.64 -13.05 -1.95
N GLU A 439 9.18 -11.80 -1.99
CA GLU A 439 8.32 -11.28 -3.06
C GLU A 439 9.08 -11.10 -4.38
N LEU A 440 10.34 -10.65 -4.34
CA LEU A 440 11.25 -10.59 -5.49
C LEU A 440 11.45 -11.99 -6.11
N ILE A 441 11.89 -12.96 -5.29
CA ILE A 441 12.18 -14.33 -5.74
C ILE A 441 10.92 -15.00 -6.30
N THR A 442 9.76 -14.86 -5.65
CA THR A 442 8.52 -15.52 -6.11
C THR A 442 7.88 -14.84 -7.32
N ARG A 443 8.12 -13.55 -7.56
CA ARG A 443 7.76 -12.89 -8.83
C ARG A 443 8.67 -13.31 -9.98
N ALA A 444 9.98 -13.35 -9.76
CA ALA A 444 10.92 -13.89 -10.74
C ALA A 444 10.60 -15.36 -11.09
N ALA A 445 10.29 -16.19 -10.08
CA ALA A 445 9.84 -17.56 -10.28
C ALA A 445 8.51 -17.64 -11.06
N LYS A 446 7.56 -16.73 -10.83
CA LYS A 446 6.37 -16.62 -11.68
C LYS A 446 6.72 -16.30 -13.12
N HIS A 447 7.64 -15.37 -13.41
CA HIS A 447 8.01 -15.03 -14.78
C HIS A 447 8.56 -16.26 -15.51
N LEU A 448 9.53 -16.96 -14.91
CA LEU A 448 10.11 -18.18 -15.49
C LEU A 448 9.07 -19.30 -15.64
N LEU A 449 8.24 -19.55 -14.61
CA LEU A 449 7.17 -20.57 -14.68
C LEU A 449 6.11 -20.24 -15.74
N THR A 450 5.83 -18.94 -15.98
CA THR A 450 4.88 -18.50 -17.01
C THR A 450 5.39 -18.90 -18.40
N THR A 451 6.64 -18.59 -18.73
CA THR A 451 7.27 -18.99 -20.01
C THR A 451 7.41 -20.51 -20.11
N TYR A 452 7.85 -21.17 -19.04
CA TYR A 452 8.04 -22.63 -18.96
C TYR A 452 6.75 -23.41 -19.24
N LEU A 453 5.57 -22.92 -18.80
CA LEU A 453 4.29 -23.61 -19.01
C LEU A 453 3.66 -23.42 -20.41
N GLN A 454 4.02 -22.36 -21.14
CA GLN A 454 3.41 -22.05 -22.46
C GLN A 454 3.66 -23.14 -23.52
N GLY A 455 4.70 -23.97 -23.35
CA GLY A 455 5.05 -25.06 -24.26
C GLY A 455 4.77 -26.48 -23.73
N VAL A 456 3.98 -26.62 -22.66
CA VAL A 456 3.74 -27.91 -21.98
C VAL A 456 2.36 -28.47 -22.33
N ASP A 457 2.33 -29.69 -22.87
CA ASP A 457 1.09 -30.44 -23.11
C ASP A 457 0.26 -30.62 -21.84
N ALA A 458 -1.06 -30.54 -21.98
CA ALA A 458 -1.99 -30.64 -20.85
C ALA A 458 -1.88 -31.96 -20.07
N SER A 459 -1.41 -33.05 -20.69
CA SER A 459 -1.13 -34.33 -20.01
C SER A 459 0.07 -34.25 -19.06
N ASN A 460 1.08 -33.45 -19.40
CA ASN A 460 2.38 -33.44 -18.74
C ASN A 460 2.51 -32.23 -17.78
N MET A 461 1.43 -31.45 -17.63
CA MET A 461 1.44 -30.19 -16.87
C MET A 461 1.64 -30.41 -15.36
N ALA A 462 1.03 -31.43 -14.76
CA ALA A 462 1.25 -31.79 -13.35
C ALA A 462 2.71 -32.24 -13.11
N THR A 463 3.25 -33.03 -14.03
CA THR A 463 4.64 -33.51 -14.05
C THR A 463 5.64 -32.35 -14.20
N ALA A 464 5.37 -31.40 -15.09
CA ALA A 464 6.22 -30.22 -15.29
C ALA A 464 6.16 -29.23 -14.11
N ILE A 465 4.98 -29.01 -13.51
CA ILE A 465 4.82 -28.14 -12.33
C ILE A 465 5.53 -28.74 -11.11
N SER A 466 5.33 -30.02 -10.84
CA SER A 466 6.03 -30.70 -9.73
C SER A 466 7.55 -30.73 -9.94
N HIS A 467 8.05 -30.95 -11.17
CA HIS A 467 9.48 -30.81 -11.49
C HIS A 467 10.01 -29.39 -11.23
N PHE A 468 9.26 -28.34 -11.60
CA PHE A 468 9.64 -26.95 -11.32
C PHE A 468 9.68 -26.67 -9.81
N LEU A 469 8.65 -27.09 -9.05
CA LEU A 469 8.59 -26.89 -7.60
C LEU A 469 9.73 -27.64 -6.87
N ASN A 470 10.10 -28.83 -7.35
CA ASN A 470 11.27 -29.56 -6.89
C ASN A 470 12.56 -28.75 -7.16
N CYS A 471 12.78 -28.27 -8.40
CA CYS A 471 13.94 -27.45 -8.74
C CYS A 471 14.01 -26.13 -7.95
N PHE A 472 12.86 -25.56 -7.60
CA PHE A 472 12.77 -24.30 -6.86
C PHE A 472 13.06 -24.47 -5.36
N LEU A 473 12.49 -25.50 -4.70
CA LEU A 473 12.41 -25.57 -3.24
C LEU A 473 13.11 -26.75 -2.56
N ALA A 474 13.44 -27.83 -3.27
CA ALA A 474 14.10 -28.98 -2.63
C ALA A 474 15.51 -28.61 -2.13
N ALA A 475 16.07 -29.42 -1.23
CA ALA A 475 17.43 -29.25 -0.74
C ALA A 475 18.45 -29.30 -1.91
N PRO A 476 19.45 -28.40 -1.98
CA PRO A 476 20.43 -28.33 -3.08
C PRO A 476 21.18 -29.63 -3.41
N SER A 477 21.26 -30.57 -2.48
CA SER A 477 21.90 -31.88 -2.70
C SER A 477 20.96 -32.99 -3.19
N ALA A 478 19.67 -32.69 -3.42
CA ALA A 478 18.71 -33.68 -3.92
C ALA A 478 18.95 -33.97 -5.41
N ASN A 479 19.04 -35.26 -5.78
CA ASN A 479 19.15 -35.69 -7.17
C ASN A 479 17.79 -35.54 -7.90
N ILE A 480 17.49 -34.31 -8.33
CA ILE A 480 16.27 -33.99 -9.08
C ILE A 480 16.53 -34.24 -10.57
N GLN A 481 15.73 -35.12 -11.15
CA GLN A 481 15.71 -35.44 -12.56
C GLN A 481 14.25 -35.37 -13.03
N ALA A 482 14.00 -34.83 -14.22
CA ALA A 482 12.65 -34.78 -14.77
C ALA A 482 12.12 -36.23 -14.93
N PRO A 483 10.94 -36.57 -14.38
CA PRO A 483 10.40 -37.93 -14.45
C PRO A 483 9.79 -38.21 -15.83
N VAL A 484 10.64 -38.37 -16.84
CA VAL A 484 10.25 -38.65 -18.23
C VAL A 484 10.09 -40.16 -18.43
N SER A 485 8.96 -40.59 -19.02
CA SER A 485 8.74 -42.01 -19.30
C SER A 485 9.68 -42.52 -20.40
N SER A 486 10.20 -43.75 -20.25
CA SER A 486 11.18 -44.28 -21.21
C SER A 486 10.61 -44.60 -22.60
N ASP A 487 9.29 -44.55 -22.78
CA ASP A 487 8.62 -44.88 -24.05
C ASP A 487 8.24 -43.64 -24.88
N GLU A 488 7.98 -42.48 -24.27
CA GLU A 488 7.78 -41.21 -25.01
C GLU A 488 9.02 -40.81 -25.82
N LEU A 489 10.20 -40.98 -25.19
CA LEU A 489 11.52 -40.82 -25.83
C LEU A 489 11.71 -41.74 -27.07
N LYS A 490 11.01 -42.89 -27.12
CA LYS A 490 11.02 -43.82 -28.27
C LYS A 490 9.92 -43.46 -29.29
N SER A 491 8.78 -42.94 -28.85
CA SER A 491 7.68 -42.43 -29.69
C SER A 491 8.17 -41.33 -30.63
N ASN A 492 8.82 -40.30 -30.09
CA ASN A 492 9.13 -39.09 -30.87
C ASN A 492 10.23 -39.34 -31.93
N ARG A 493 11.10 -40.36 -31.75
CA ARG A 493 12.00 -40.87 -32.81
C ARG A 493 11.30 -41.62 -33.95
N LYS A 494 10.04 -42.06 -33.78
CA LYS A 494 9.25 -42.77 -34.82
C LYS A 494 8.17 -41.92 -35.50
N LYS A 495 7.68 -40.85 -34.87
CA LYS A 495 6.60 -39.99 -35.44
C LYS A 495 6.99 -39.21 -36.70
N GLY A 496 8.28 -38.99 -36.96
CA GLY A 496 8.82 -38.17 -38.06
C GLY A 496 8.52 -38.58 -39.52
N LYS A 497 7.56 -39.48 -39.77
CA LYS A 497 7.12 -39.89 -41.12
C LYS A 497 5.61 -39.95 -41.35
N ARG A 498 4.75 -39.48 -40.43
CA ARG A 498 3.29 -39.34 -40.65
C ARG A 498 2.74 -38.03 -40.10
N LYS A 499 2.77 -36.96 -40.90
CA LYS A 499 1.90 -35.79 -40.69
C LYS A 499 0.44 -36.18 -41.01
N GLY A 500 -0.48 -35.94 -40.08
CA GLY A 500 -1.87 -36.37 -40.22
C GLY A 500 -2.82 -35.80 -39.17
N ARG A 501 -3.17 -34.51 -39.35
CA ARG A 501 -4.43 -33.87 -38.89
C ARG A 501 -4.88 -34.18 -37.45
N HIS A 502 -4.27 -33.49 -36.48
CA HIS A 502 -4.97 -33.04 -35.27
C HIS A 502 -4.54 -31.60 -34.96
N ASN A 503 -5.46 -30.79 -34.43
CA ASN A 503 -5.23 -29.37 -34.16
C ASN A 503 -4.72 -29.16 -32.73
N LEU A 504 -4.20 -27.95 -32.46
CA LEU A 504 -3.75 -27.44 -31.15
C LEU A 504 -2.48 -28.06 -30.53
N SER A 505 -1.62 -28.70 -31.32
CA SER A 505 -0.22 -28.93 -30.90
C SER A 505 0.54 -27.61 -30.96
N VAL A 506 0.86 -27.06 -29.77
CA VAL A 506 2.06 -26.23 -29.58
C VAL A 506 3.28 -27.12 -29.89
N LEU A 507 4.42 -26.52 -30.22
CA LEU A 507 5.69 -27.24 -30.35
C LEU A 507 5.96 -28.07 -29.07
N ASP A 508 6.21 -29.39 -29.19
CA ASP A 508 6.59 -30.33 -28.10
C ASP A 508 7.82 -29.81 -27.31
N ASN A 509 7.67 -28.78 -26.47
CA ASN A 509 8.82 -28.09 -25.91
C ASN A 509 9.37 -28.81 -24.66
N THR A 510 10.21 -29.81 -24.92
CA THR A 510 10.86 -30.61 -23.88
C THR A 510 12.02 -29.90 -23.15
N GLU A 511 12.27 -28.61 -23.39
CA GLU A 511 13.17 -27.77 -22.59
C GLU A 511 12.87 -27.88 -21.08
N TRP A 512 11.60 -28.01 -20.69
CA TRP A 512 11.21 -28.17 -19.28
C TRP A 512 11.88 -29.37 -18.60
N THR A 513 12.14 -30.45 -19.34
CA THR A 513 12.80 -31.67 -18.83
C THR A 513 14.29 -31.47 -18.53
N THR A 514 14.89 -30.40 -19.07
CA THR A 514 16.30 -30.04 -18.87
C THR A 514 16.53 -29.10 -17.69
N LEU A 515 15.46 -28.61 -17.07
CA LEU A 515 15.56 -27.73 -15.90
C LEU A 515 16.16 -28.49 -14.71
N SER A 516 17.07 -27.82 -14.00
CA SER A 516 17.72 -28.31 -12.79
C SER A 516 17.67 -27.23 -11.70
N PRO A 517 17.90 -27.55 -10.42
CA PRO A 517 17.98 -26.53 -9.37
C PRO A 517 19.00 -25.43 -9.71
N ARG A 518 20.19 -25.82 -10.17
CA ARG A 518 21.23 -24.87 -10.57
C ARG A 518 20.78 -23.96 -11.72
N SER A 519 20.30 -24.54 -12.83
CA SER A 519 19.92 -23.74 -14.01
C SER A 519 18.70 -22.85 -13.75
N LEU A 520 17.75 -23.29 -12.93
CA LEU A 520 16.63 -22.45 -12.49
C LEU A 520 17.12 -21.26 -11.64
N TRP A 521 18.00 -21.50 -10.66
CA TRP A 521 18.48 -20.44 -9.77
C TRP A 521 19.50 -19.49 -10.43
N GLU A 522 20.24 -19.95 -11.44
CA GLU A 522 21.01 -19.09 -12.36
C GLU A 522 20.08 -18.22 -13.24
N GLN A 523 18.97 -18.76 -13.76
CA GLN A 523 17.95 -17.97 -14.47
C GLN A 523 17.24 -16.96 -13.55
N LEU A 524 16.90 -17.34 -12.33
CA LEU A 524 16.28 -16.44 -11.33
C LEU A 524 17.17 -15.23 -11.05
N ARG A 525 18.49 -15.42 -10.91
CA ARG A 525 19.45 -14.31 -10.77
C ARG A 525 19.39 -13.35 -11.96
N GLY A 526 19.34 -13.87 -13.19
CA GLY A 526 19.19 -13.07 -14.41
C GLY A 526 17.86 -12.31 -14.47
N GLU A 527 16.76 -12.92 -14.03
CA GLU A 527 15.44 -12.29 -13.95
C GLU A 527 15.41 -11.15 -12.92
N LEU A 528 15.99 -11.38 -11.73
CA LEU A 528 16.07 -10.41 -10.65
C LEU A 528 16.89 -9.17 -11.05
N HIS A 529 18.05 -9.36 -11.69
CA HIS A 529 18.85 -8.26 -12.23
C HIS A 529 18.10 -7.53 -13.37
N SER A 530 17.59 -8.25 -14.38
CA SER A 530 17.03 -7.63 -15.59
C SER A 530 15.64 -7.02 -15.45
N TYR A 531 14.85 -7.42 -14.45
CA TYR A 531 13.50 -6.87 -14.21
C TYR A 531 13.48 -5.89 -13.03
N TYR A 532 14.12 -6.24 -11.90
CA TYR A 532 14.08 -5.46 -10.66
C TYR A 532 15.36 -4.65 -10.41
N GLY A 533 16.45 -4.95 -11.12
CA GLY A 533 17.76 -4.35 -10.86
C GLY A 533 18.26 -4.67 -9.45
N TRP A 534 18.05 -5.91 -9.01
CA TRP A 534 18.43 -6.44 -7.70
C TRP A 534 19.36 -7.64 -7.84
N GLU A 535 20.33 -7.76 -6.94
CA GLU A 535 21.27 -8.88 -6.88
C GLU A 535 21.38 -9.44 -5.46
N PHE A 536 21.70 -10.73 -5.37
CA PHE A 536 22.03 -11.35 -4.09
C PHE A 536 23.33 -10.76 -3.51
N PRO A 537 23.45 -10.58 -2.19
CA PRO A 537 24.66 -10.08 -1.56
C PRO A 537 25.94 -10.84 -1.94
N ALA A 538 27.06 -10.14 -1.94
CA ALA A 538 28.36 -10.72 -2.27
C ALA A 538 28.68 -11.91 -1.35
N GLY A 539 28.90 -13.08 -1.95
CA GLY A 539 29.13 -14.35 -1.24
C GLY A 539 27.94 -15.32 -1.24
N THR A 540 26.73 -14.94 -1.65
CA THR A 540 25.59 -15.87 -1.69
C THR A 540 25.76 -16.97 -2.76
N HIS A 541 25.87 -18.22 -2.31
CA HIS A 541 26.12 -19.41 -3.15
C HIS A 541 24.86 -19.93 -3.87
N VAL A 542 24.36 -19.16 -4.85
CA VAL A 542 23.21 -19.54 -5.70
C VAL A 542 23.53 -20.66 -6.72
N SER A 543 24.81 -20.92 -7.01
CA SER A 543 25.26 -21.87 -8.05
C SER A 543 24.99 -23.35 -7.75
N SER A 544 24.49 -23.67 -6.55
CA SER A 544 24.07 -25.02 -6.13
C SER A 544 22.54 -25.20 -6.14
N GLY A 545 21.76 -24.12 -6.30
CA GLY A 545 20.30 -24.13 -6.18
C GLY A 545 19.81 -23.06 -5.19
N CYS A 546 18.81 -23.40 -4.38
CA CYS A 546 18.21 -22.49 -3.40
C CYS A 546 19.27 -22.00 -2.38
N PRO A 547 19.41 -20.68 -2.16
CA PRO A 547 20.39 -20.12 -1.22
C PRO A 547 19.87 -20.17 0.23
N GLU A 548 19.81 -21.38 0.79
CA GLU A 548 19.24 -21.69 2.12
C GLU A 548 19.82 -20.78 3.22
N ASP A 549 21.15 -20.72 3.37
CA ASP A 549 21.84 -19.90 4.39
C ASP A 549 21.41 -18.42 4.39
N PHE A 550 21.18 -17.85 3.20
CA PHE A 550 20.77 -16.45 3.05
C PHE A 550 19.31 -16.23 3.44
N LEU A 551 18.42 -17.14 3.02
CA LEU A 551 17.00 -17.09 3.37
C LEU A 551 16.78 -17.30 4.89
N GLU A 552 17.51 -18.24 5.49
CA GLU A 552 17.53 -18.44 6.94
C GLU A 552 18.06 -17.21 7.69
N SER A 553 19.10 -16.54 7.17
CA SER A 553 19.61 -15.29 7.76
C SER A 553 18.58 -14.16 7.82
N LEU A 554 17.53 -14.22 6.99
CA LEU A 554 16.40 -13.28 6.93
C LEU A 554 15.12 -13.83 7.59
N GLY A 555 15.09 -15.09 8.05
CA GLY A 555 13.89 -15.75 8.58
C GLY A 555 12.88 -16.22 7.53
N VAL A 556 13.26 -16.30 6.26
CA VAL A 556 12.35 -16.65 5.15
C VAL A 556 12.26 -18.17 4.97
N HIS A 557 11.19 -18.78 5.49
CA HIS A 557 10.96 -20.21 5.35
C HIS A 557 10.48 -20.61 3.93
N LYS A 558 10.86 -21.80 3.47
CA LYS A 558 10.47 -22.34 2.15
C LYS A 558 8.96 -22.46 1.93
N CYS A 559 8.18 -22.64 3.00
CA CYS A 559 6.71 -22.67 2.94
C CYS A 559 6.10 -21.31 2.52
N VAL A 560 6.71 -20.19 2.92
CA VAL A 560 6.30 -18.84 2.49
C VAL A 560 6.53 -18.65 0.99
N LEU A 561 7.67 -19.12 0.47
CA LEU A 561 7.97 -19.10 -0.97
C LEU A 561 7.00 -19.98 -1.77
N LEU A 562 6.69 -21.19 -1.27
CA LEU A 562 5.71 -22.09 -1.86
C LEU A 562 4.32 -21.44 -1.92
N ARG A 563 3.80 -20.97 -0.77
CA ARG A 563 2.50 -20.28 -0.65
C ARG A 563 2.41 -19.11 -1.62
N SER A 564 3.40 -18.23 -1.60
CA SER A 564 3.41 -17.01 -2.43
C SER A 564 3.47 -17.33 -3.93
N LEU A 565 4.26 -18.33 -4.36
CA LEU A 565 4.27 -18.79 -5.75
C LEU A 565 2.94 -19.43 -6.16
N CYS A 566 2.37 -20.30 -5.32
CA CYS A 566 1.08 -20.94 -5.57
C CYS A 566 -0.04 -19.90 -5.76
N LEU A 567 -0.14 -18.91 -4.88
CA LEU A 567 -1.13 -17.83 -4.98
C LEU A 567 -0.93 -16.97 -6.24
N LYS A 568 0.31 -16.64 -6.62
CA LYS A 568 0.60 -15.84 -7.83
C LYS A 568 0.32 -16.58 -9.13
N CYS A 569 0.41 -17.91 -9.14
CA CYS A 569 0.27 -18.75 -10.33
C CYS A 569 -1.01 -19.61 -10.35
N GLY A 570 -1.88 -19.50 -9.34
CA GLY A 570 -3.13 -20.25 -9.24
C GLY A 570 -2.95 -21.75 -8.94
N LEU A 571 -1.80 -22.18 -8.42
CA LEU A 571 -1.51 -23.61 -8.21
C LEU A 571 -2.21 -24.13 -6.95
N GLN A 572 -3.05 -25.15 -7.10
CA GLN A 572 -3.61 -25.91 -5.97
C GLN A 572 -2.80 -27.18 -5.76
N LEU A 573 -2.27 -27.36 -4.55
CA LEU A 573 -1.53 -28.55 -4.15
C LEU A 573 -2.34 -29.43 -3.19
N LEU A 574 -1.98 -30.71 -3.13
CA LEU A 574 -2.54 -31.69 -2.21
C LEU A 574 -2.19 -31.32 -0.76
N HIS A 575 -3.19 -31.39 0.14
CA HIS A 575 -2.99 -31.10 1.55
C HIS A 575 -2.30 -32.27 2.27
N ARG A 576 -0.97 -32.18 2.40
CA ARG A 576 -0.11 -33.09 3.17
C ARG A 576 1.16 -32.37 3.63
N ASP A 577 1.91 -33.00 4.53
CA ASP A 577 3.23 -32.52 4.92
C ASP A 577 4.25 -32.72 3.78
N TYR A 578 5.01 -31.67 3.47
CA TYR A 578 6.04 -31.66 2.44
C TYR A 578 7.44 -31.55 3.07
N ALA A 579 8.25 -32.60 2.93
CA ALA A 579 9.60 -32.67 3.49
C ALA A 579 10.63 -31.88 2.65
N LEU A 580 10.52 -30.54 2.63
CA LEU A 580 11.31 -29.64 1.78
C LEU A 580 12.83 -29.62 2.07
N GLU A 581 13.25 -30.19 3.19
CA GLU A 581 14.67 -30.35 3.58
C GLU A 581 15.22 -31.76 3.27
N GLN A 582 14.37 -32.70 2.83
CA GLN A 582 14.81 -34.09 2.62
C GLN A 582 15.75 -34.21 1.41
N ARG A 583 17.00 -34.58 1.68
CA ARG A 583 18.09 -34.68 0.69
C ARG A 583 18.01 -35.91 -0.23
N THR A 584 17.15 -36.89 0.08
CA THR A 584 17.13 -38.22 -0.57
C THR A 584 16.00 -38.45 -1.56
N ARG A 585 14.97 -37.60 -1.59
CA ARG A 585 13.78 -37.75 -2.45
C ARG A 585 13.24 -36.37 -2.82
N ALA A 586 12.75 -36.23 -4.05
CA ALA A 586 11.98 -35.06 -4.47
C ALA A 586 10.71 -34.88 -3.60
N PRO A 587 10.47 -33.71 -2.98
CA PRO A 587 9.31 -33.50 -2.11
C PRO A 587 7.95 -33.54 -2.84
N PHE A 588 7.91 -33.13 -4.11
CA PHE A 588 6.69 -33.09 -4.93
C PHE A 588 6.65 -34.20 -6.00
N THR A 589 5.47 -34.77 -6.23
CA THR A 589 5.12 -35.66 -7.35
C THR A 589 4.01 -35.02 -8.19
N GLU A 590 3.69 -35.61 -9.34
CA GLU A 590 2.57 -35.14 -10.18
C GLU A 590 1.20 -35.27 -9.50
N GLU A 591 1.02 -36.28 -8.64
CA GLU A 591 -0.19 -36.46 -7.81
C GLU A 591 -0.44 -35.31 -6.82
N ASP A 592 0.58 -34.49 -6.51
CA ASP A 592 0.42 -33.33 -5.64
C ASP A 592 -0.27 -32.15 -6.35
N VAL A 593 -0.24 -32.09 -7.69
CA VAL A 593 -0.75 -30.94 -8.46
C VAL A 593 -2.24 -31.14 -8.75
N VAL A 594 -3.06 -30.87 -7.74
CA VAL A 594 -4.52 -31.08 -7.77
C VAL A 594 -5.21 -30.24 -8.84
N ASN A 595 -4.83 -28.97 -9.00
CA ASN A 595 -5.41 -28.09 -10.02
C ASN A 595 -4.53 -26.87 -10.35
N VAL A 596 -4.84 -26.20 -11.46
CA VAL A 596 -4.39 -24.84 -11.78
C VAL A 596 -5.63 -23.98 -11.99
N PHE A 597 -5.78 -22.92 -11.22
CA PHE A 597 -6.87 -21.95 -11.34
C PHE A 597 -6.46 -20.71 -12.16
N PRO A 598 -7.40 -20.09 -12.89
CA PRO A 598 -7.17 -18.81 -13.56
C PRO A 598 -7.03 -17.66 -12.55
N VAL A 599 -5.95 -16.87 -12.65
CA VAL A 599 -5.74 -15.68 -11.83
C VAL A 599 -6.29 -14.45 -12.55
N ALA A 600 -7.50 -14.04 -12.16
CA ALA A 600 -8.27 -12.95 -12.75
C ALA A 600 -7.87 -11.56 -12.21
N LYS A 601 -7.82 -10.55 -13.08
CA LYS A 601 -7.60 -9.13 -12.76
C LYS A 601 -8.63 -8.27 -13.49
N HIS A 602 -9.55 -7.65 -12.76
CA HIS A 602 -10.67 -6.87 -13.31
C HIS A 602 -10.81 -5.50 -12.62
N VAL A 603 -11.84 -4.73 -12.98
CA VAL A 603 -12.25 -3.53 -12.23
C VAL A 603 -12.99 -3.98 -10.97
N HIS A 604 -12.89 -3.22 -9.89
CA HIS A 604 -13.75 -3.39 -8.71
C HIS A 604 -14.70 -2.19 -8.64
N PRO A 605 -15.96 -2.30 -9.11
CA PRO A 605 -16.94 -1.23 -8.97
C PRO A 605 -17.19 -0.98 -7.48
N ARG A 606 -16.99 0.26 -7.02
CA ARG A 606 -17.21 0.64 -5.62
C ARG A 606 -18.61 1.20 -5.42
N ALA A 607 -19.22 0.89 -4.28
CA ALA A 607 -20.40 1.59 -3.78
C ALA A 607 -19.97 2.99 -3.29
N THR A 608 -19.96 3.98 -4.18
CA THR A 608 -19.30 5.27 -3.97
C THR A 608 -20.02 6.09 -2.90
N ASP A 609 -21.35 6.07 -2.91
CA ASP A 609 -22.16 6.68 -1.84
C ASP A 609 -21.89 5.99 -0.49
N ALA A 610 -21.93 4.66 -0.44
CA ALA A 610 -21.71 3.90 0.79
C ALA A 610 -20.29 4.09 1.38
N TYR A 611 -19.28 4.15 0.51
CA TYR A 611 -17.89 4.41 0.90
C TYR A 611 -17.70 5.85 1.40
N SER A 612 -18.44 6.82 0.86
CA SER A 612 -18.47 8.20 1.39
C SER A 612 -19.05 8.26 2.81
N PHE A 613 -20.14 7.53 3.10
CA PHE A 613 -20.64 7.36 4.46
C PHE A 613 -19.62 6.69 5.38
N TYR A 614 -18.92 5.65 4.91
CA TYR A 614 -17.85 4.98 5.67
C TYR A 614 -16.71 5.93 6.05
N LEU A 615 -16.16 6.69 5.09
CA LEU A 615 -15.09 7.66 5.35
C LEU A 615 -15.55 8.79 6.27
N THR A 616 -16.78 9.29 6.10
CA THR A 616 -17.36 10.33 6.97
C THR A 616 -17.53 9.82 8.40
N GLY A 617 -18.02 8.58 8.57
CA GLY A 617 -18.10 7.91 9.87
C GLY A 617 -16.73 7.73 10.51
N GLN A 618 -15.72 7.31 9.75
CA GLN A 618 -14.35 7.18 10.24
C GLN A 618 -13.77 8.53 10.72
N GLY A 619 -14.00 9.62 9.98
CA GLY A 619 -13.62 10.98 10.39
C GLY A 619 -14.34 11.44 11.66
N LYS A 620 -15.62 11.10 11.84
CA LYS A 620 -16.38 11.39 13.06
C LYS A 620 -15.85 10.61 14.27
N ILE A 621 -15.44 9.36 14.10
CA ILE A 621 -14.81 8.54 15.14
C ILE A 621 -13.47 9.14 15.57
N GLN A 622 -12.67 9.64 14.62
CA GLN A 622 -11.41 10.35 14.90
C GLN A 622 -11.63 11.68 15.64
N GLN A 623 -12.81 12.30 15.53
CA GLN A 623 -13.23 13.49 16.29
C GLN A 623 -13.83 13.14 17.67
N GLY A 624 -13.79 11.88 18.11
CA GLY A 624 -14.40 11.42 19.36
C GLY A 624 -15.93 11.24 19.32
N LEU A 625 -16.58 11.55 18.20
CA LEU A 625 -18.04 11.49 18.04
C LEU A 625 -18.52 10.06 17.76
N LEU A 626 -18.30 9.15 18.72
CA LEU A 626 -18.49 7.70 18.55
C LEU A 626 -19.93 7.31 18.15
N ARG A 627 -20.95 8.02 18.63
CA ARG A 627 -22.37 7.73 18.32
C ARG A 627 -22.72 8.09 16.87
N GLU A 628 -22.39 9.30 16.44
CA GLU A 628 -22.52 9.72 15.02
C GLU A 628 -21.71 8.79 14.10
N GLY A 629 -20.49 8.42 14.53
CA GLY A 629 -19.68 7.42 13.86
C GLY A 629 -20.40 6.07 13.72
N TYR A 630 -20.97 5.54 14.81
CA TYR A 630 -21.71 4.28 14.80
C TYR A 630 -22.89 4.31 13.83
N GLU A 631 -23.70 5.38 13.85
CA GLU A 631 -24.84 5.56 12.94
C GLU A 631 -24.38 5.60 11.46
N LEU A 632 -23.34 6.38 11.16
CA LEU A 632 -22.80 6.50 9.79
C LEU A 632 -22.17 5.20 9.27
N ILE A 633 -21.46 4.44 10.10
CA ILE A 633 -20.89 3.13 9.70
C ILE A 633 -21.98 2.06 9.61
N SER A 634 -23.02 2.12 10.45
CA SER A 634 -24.19 1.22 10.37
C SER A 634 -24.97 1.45 9.07
N GLU A 635 -25.17 2.70 8.68
CA GLU A 635 -25.81 3.01 7.39
C GLU A 635 -24.90 2.69 6.20
N ALA A 636 -23.59 2.95 6.29
CA ALA A 636 -22.63 2.48 5.27
C ALA A 636 -22.71 0.95 5.07
N LEU A 637 -22.82 0.18 6.16
CA LEU A 637 -23.03 -1.28 6.12
C LEU A 637 -24.36 -1.65 5.43
N ASN A 638 -25.46 -0.97 5.73
CA ASN A 638 -26.75 -1.18 5.05
C ASN A 638 -26.64 -0.91 3.54
N LEU A 639 -26.01 0.20 3.15
CA LEU A 639 -25.82 0.59 1.75
C LEU A 639 -24.89 -0.40 1.01
N MET A 640 -23.79 -0.84 1.63
CA MET A 640 -22.90 -1.86 1.06
C MET A 640 -23.60 -3.21 0.87
N ASN A 641 -24.40 -3.68 1.84
CA ASN A 641 -25.21 -4.89 1.70
C ASN A 641 -26.23 -4.77 0.55
N ASN A 642 -26.79 -3.59 0.33
CA ASN A 642 -27.73 -3.34 -0.78
C ASN A 642 -27.06 -3.36 -2.17
N VAL A 643 -25.82 -2.84 -2.28
CA VAL A 643 -25.08 -2.77 -3.55
C VAL A 643 -24.37 -4.10 -3.87
N TYR A 644 -23.56 -4.62 -2.93
CA TYR A 644 -22.74 -5.82 -3.15
C TYR A 644 -23.49 -7.13 -2.88
N GLY A 645 -24.60 -7.07 -2.13
CA GLY A 645 -25.23 -8.27 -1.58
C GLY A 645 -24.51 -8.76 -0.32
N ALA A 646 -24.61 -10.06 -0.05
CA ALA A 646 -24.28 -10.63 1.27
C ALA A 646 -22.78 -10.76 1.60
N MET A 647 -21.86 -10.65 0.62
CA MET A 647 -20.43 -10.93 0.83
C MET A 647 -19.52 -9.96 0.06
N HIS A 648 -18.66 -9.19 0.75
CA HIS A 648 -17.67 -8.29 0.15
C HIS A 648 -16.55 -7.93 1.16
N PRO A 649 -15.30 -7.60 0.75
CA PRO A 649 -14.24 -7.23 1.70
C PRO A 649 -14.58 -5.98 2.53
N GLU A 650 -15.20 -4.98 1.90
CA GLU A 650 -15.57 -3.71 2.56
C GLU A 650 -16.64 -3.91 3.65
N ILE A 651 -17.53 -4.89 3.48
CA ILE A 651 -18.51 -5.28 4.49
C ILE A 651 -17.80 -5.82 5.75
N ALA A 652 -16.71 -6.59 5.61
CA ALA A 652 -15.90 -7.04 6.74
C ALA A 652 -15.27 -5.84 7.49
N GLN A 653 -14.81 -4.82 6.77
CA GLN A 653 -14.21 -3.61 7.36
C GLN A 653 -15.23 -2.81 8.17
N CYS A 654 -16.47 -2.67 7.67
CA CYS A 654 -17.56 -2.05 8.40
C CYS A 654 -17.93 -2.85 9.66
N LEU A 655 -18.08 -4.18 9.54
CA LEU A 655 -18.40 -5.06 10.67
C LEU A 655 -17.33 -4.99 11.77
N ARG A 656 -16.04 -5.00 11.41
CA ARG A 656 -14.90 -4.81 12.34
C ARG A 656 -14.94 -3.46 13.05
N LEU A 657 -15.28 -2.38 12.33
CA LEU A 657 -15.36 -1.05 12.91
C LEU A 657 -16.54 -0.91 13.88
N LEU A 658 -17.71 -1.45 13.54
CA LEU A 658 -18.86 -1.56 14.46
C LEU A 658 -18.53 -2.42 15.68
N ALA A 659 -17.81 -3.53 15.51
CA ALA A 659 -17.35 -4.35 16.63
C ALA A 659 -16.45 -3.57 17.60
N ARG A 660 -15.48 -2.81 17.06
CA ARG A 660 -14.60 -1.94 17.86
C ARG A 660 -15.35 -0.81 18.55
N LEU A 661 -16.36 -0.22 17.91
CA LEU A 661 -17.21 0.81 18.52
C LEU A 661 -18.03 0.25 19.69
N ASN A 662 -18.74 -0.86 19.49
CA ASN A 662 -19.45 -1.54 20.58
C ASN A 662 -18.51 -1.90 21.74
N TYR A 663 -17.28 -2.36 21.44
CA TYR A 663 -16.29 -2.68 22.45
C TYR A 663 -15.91 -1.46 23.31
N VAL A 664 -15.64 -0.31 22.67
CA VAL A 664 -15.29 0.95 23.37
C VAL A 664 -16.50 1.55 24.10
N MET A 665 -17.73 1.30 23.65
CA MET A 665 -18.96 1.69 24.36
C MET A 665 -19.32 0.75 25.53
N GLY A 666 -18.65 -0.40 25.66
CA GLY A 666 -18.85 -1.40 26.72
C GLY A 666 -19.79 -2.56 26.38
N ASP A 667 -20.40 -2.55 25.18
CA ASP A 667 -21.33 -3.57 24.69
C ASP A 667 -20.60 -4.82 24.17
N TYR A 668 -19.86 -5.48 25.05
CA TYR A 668 -18.96 -6.60 24.71
C TYR A 668 -19.65 -7.77 23.98
N VAL A 669 -20.93 -8.02 24.27
CA VAL A 669 -21.70 -9.11 23.63
C VAL A 669 -21.92 -8.81 22.14
N GLU A 670 -22.34 -7.60 21.80
CA GLU A 670 -22.59 -7.20 20.41
C GLU A 670 -21.28 -6.93 19.67
N ALA A 671 -20.23 -6.44 20.36
CA ALA A 671 -18.88 -6.37 19.82
C ALA A 671 -18.37 -7.75 19.34
N MET A 672 -18.54 -8.79 20.16
CA MET A 672 -18.23 -10.16 19.78
C MET A 672 -19.11 -10.64 18.61
N ALA A 673 -20.41 -10.33 18.61
CA ALA A 673 -21.34 -10.73 17.54
C ALA A 673 -20.99 -10.08 16.18
N TYR A 674 -20.64 -8.79 16.15
CA TYR A 674 -20.15 -8.13 14.93
C TYR A 674 -18.80 -8.70 14.46
N GLN A 675 -17.88 -8.97 15.38
CA GLN A 675 -16.57 -9.51 15.02
C GLN A 675 -16.64 -10.96 14.51
N GLN A 676 -17.57 -11.78 15.01
CA GLN A 676 -17.84 -13.11 14.43
C GLN A 676 -18.34 -13.01 12.99
N LYS A 677 -19.22 -12.05 12.68
CA LYS A 677 -19.66 -11.76 11.31
C LYS A 677 -18.46 -11.33 10.43
N ALA A 678 -17.55 -10.50 10.95
CA ALA A 678 -16.35 -10.05 10.24
C ALA A 678 -15.35 -11.20 9.94
N VAL A 679 -15.10 -12.09 10.90
CA VAL A 679 -14.28 -13.30 10.68
C VAL A 679 -14.86 -14.18 9.58
N LEU A 680 -16.14 -14.54 9.68
CA LEU A 680 -16.84 -15.38 8.69
C LEU A 680 -16.85 -14.74 7.28
N MET A 681 -16.90 -13.41 7.21
CA MET A 681 -16.75 -12.65 5.97
C MET A 681 -15.35 -12.81 5.38
N SER A 682 -14.30 -12.57 6.18
CA SER A 682 -12.91 -12.60 5.73
C SER A 682 -12.45 -14.01 5.34
N GLU A 683 -12.84 -15.06 6.08
CA GLU A 683 -12.55 -16.46 5.74
C GLU A 683 -13.05 -16.85 4.33
N ARG A 684 -14.20 -16.30 3.92
CA ARG A 684 -14.88 -16.63 2.65
C ARG A 684 -14.44 -15.78 1.46
N VAL A 685 -14.03 -14.54 1.72
CA VAL A 685 -13.69 -13.56 0.68
C VAL A 685 -12.19 -13.48 0.45
N ASN A 686 -11.39 -13.51 1.52
CA ASN A 686 -9.93 -13.36 1.48
C ASN A 686 -9.19 -14.69 1.65
N GLY A 687 -9.81 -15.67 2.32
CA GLY A 687 -9.20 -16.96 2.70
C GLY A 687 -8.85 -17.04 4.19
N ILE A 688 -8.64 -18.27 4.69
CA ILE A 688 -8.42 -18.53 6.12
C ILE A 688 -7.04 -18.08 6.62
N ASP A 689 -6.04 -18.06 5.74
CA ASP A 689 -4.63 -17.73 5.97
C ASP A 689 -4.27 -16.31 5.47
N HIS A 690 -5.26 -15.53 5.03
CA HIS A 690 -5.02 -14.15 4.62
C HIS A 690 -4.65 -13.27 5.82
N PRO A 691 -3.65 -12.37 5.73
CA PRO A 691 -3.24 -11.50 6.83
C PRO A 691 -4.41 -10.80 7.54
N TYR A 692 -5.35 -10.22 6.79
CA TYR A 692 -6.56 -9.61 7.36
C TYR A 692 -7.38 -10.61 8.20
N THR A 693 -7.64 -11.84 7.70
CA THR A 693 -8.37 -12.89 8.46
C THR A 693 -7.65 -13.27 9.75
N ILE A 694 -6.31 -13.30 9.73
CA ILE A 694 -5.49 -13.55 10.93
C ILE A 694 -5.72 -12.43 11.97
N THR A 695 -5.73 -11.16 11.55
CA THR A 695 -6.07 -10.04 12.45
C THR A 695 -7.51 -10.09 12.95
N GLU A 696 -8.48 -10.59 12.15
CA GLU A 696 -9.87 -10.73 12.60
C GLU A 696 -10.03 -11.79 13.70
N TYR A 697 -9.27 -12.90 13.67
CA TYR A 697 -9.24 -13.86 14.78
C TYR A 697 -8.66 -13.24 16.05
N THR A 698 -7.65 -12.37 15.95
CA THR A 698 -7.03 -11.70 17.10
C THR A 698 -7.99 -10.72 17.77
N HIS A 699 -8.68 -9.88 17.00
CA HIS A 699 -9.77 -9.03 17.50
C HIS A 699 -10.90 -9.87 18.14
N LEU A 700 -11.29 -10.98 17.51
CA LEU A 700 -12.33 -11.86 18.07
C LEU A 700 -11.89 -12.47 19.40
N ALA A 701 -10.62 -12.87 19.53
CA ALA A 701 -10.08 -13.44 20.75
C ALA A 701 -10.17 -12.44 21.92
N LEU A 702 -9.83 -11.17 21.68
CA LEU A 702 -9.96 -10.11 22.69
C LEU A 702 -11.41 -9.93 23.16
N TYR A 703 -12.37 -9.85 22.23
CA TYR A 703 -13.77 -9.68 22.59
C TYR A 703 -14.36 -10.94 23.26
N CYS A 704 -13.91 -12.14 22.86
CA CYS A 704 -14.23 -13.38 23.59
C CYS A 704 -13.71 -13.34 25.03
N PHE A 705 -12.51 -12.79 25.29
CA PHE A 705 -11.98 -12.66 26.66
C PHE A 705 -12.77 -11.66 27.51
N ALA A 706 -13.19 -10.54 26.93
CA ALA A 706 -14.09 -9.58 27.61
C ALA A 706 -15.46 -10.20 27.97
N ASN A 707 -15.92 -11.19 27.20
CA ASN A 707 -17.09 -12.03 27.51
C ASN A 707 -16.73 -13.26 28.38
N SER A 708 -15.58 -13.27 29.05
CA SER A 708 -15.06 -14.36 29.90
C SER A 708 -14.85 -15.73 29.23
N GLN A 709 -14.82 -15.80 27.88
CA GLN A 709 -14.67 -17.03 27.11
C GLN A 709 -13.20 -17.42 26.91
N VAL A 710 -12.46 -17.61 28.01
CA VAL A 710 -10.99 -17.82 28.02
C VAL A 710 -10.55 -18.98 27.12
N THR A 711 -11.25 -20.11 27.15
CA THR A 711 -10.95 -21.29 26.31
C THR A 711 -11.13 -21.03 24.82
N THR A 712 -12.07 -20.17 24.43
CA THR A 712 -12.28 -19.75 23.03
C THR A 712 -11.16 -18.79 22.60
N THR A 713 -10.81 -17.85 23.47
CA THR A 713 -9.71 -16.89 23.27
C THR A 713 -8.40 -17.59 22.97
N LEU A 714 -7.96 -18.54 23.81
CA LEU A 714 -6.72 -19.29 23.58
C LEU A 714 -6.73 -20.06 22.26
N LYS A 715 -7.84 -20.72 21.91
CA LYS A 715 -7.97 -21.43 20.62
C LYS A 715 -7.84 -20.50 19.42
N LEU A 716 -8.42 -19.31 19.49
CA LEU A 716 -8.31 -18.29 18.43
C LEU A 716 -6.89 -17.74 18.33
N LEU A 717 -6.24 -17.40 19.44
CA LEU A 717 -4.87 -16.89 19.43
C LEU A 717 -3.85 -17.93 18.95
N TYR A 718 -3.94 -19.19 19.39
CA TYR A 718 -3.08 -20.26 18.88
C TYR A 718 -3.31 -20.52 17.38
N ARG A 719 -4.55 -20.44 16.89
CA ARG A 719 -4.86 -20.51 15.45
C ARG A 719 -4.26 -19.33 14.68
N ALA A 720 -4.40 -18.11 15.20
CA ALA A 720 -3.81 -16.90 14.61
C ALA A 720 -2.28 -17.00 14.53
N ARG A 721 -1.61 -17.38 15.62
CA ARG A 721 -0.14 -17.59 15.66
C ARG A 721 0.32 -18.67 14.67
N TYR A 722 -0.37 -19.80 14.60
CA TYR A 722 -0.04 -20.88 13.67
C TYR A 722 -0.15 -20.42 12.20
N LEU A 723 -1.22 -19.71 11.85
CA LEU A 723 -1.38 -19.16 10.50
C LEU A 723 -0.34 -18.07 10.20
N MET A 724 -0.02 -17.23 11.18
CA MET A 724 0.99 -16.17 11.02
C MET A 724 2.38 -16.75 10.76
N LEU A 725 2.77 -17.79 11.50
CA LEU A 725 4.01 -18.54 11.29
C LEU A 725 4.11 -19.14 9.86
N LEU A 726 3.01 -19.61 9.29
CA LEU A 726 2.96 -20.10 7.90
C LEU A 726 3.04 -18.99 6.84
N VAL A 727 2.69 -17.74 7.20
CA VAL A 727 2.62 -16.61 6.27
C VAL A 727 3.91 -15.78 6.26
N CYS A 728 4.50 -15.51 7.42
CA CYS A 728 5.68 -14.63 7.55
C CYS A 728 6.85 -15.20 8.37
N GLY A 729 6.70 -16.36 9.02
CA GLY A 729 7.69 -16.89 9.95
C GLY A 729 7.60 -16.31 11.36
N GLU A 730 8.55 -16.66 12.24
CA GLU A 730 8.64 -16.12 13.61
C GLU A 730 9.10 -14.65 13.66
N LEU A 731 9.79 -14.16 12.63
CA LEU A 731 10.38 -12.82 12.61
C LEU A 731 9.39 -11.79 12.00
N HIS A 732 8.37 -11.37 12.76
CA HIS A 732 7.47 -10.28 12.35
C HIS A 732 6.98 -9.45 13.55
N PRO A 733 6.79 -8.11 13.44
CA PRO A 733 6.33 -7.24 14.54
C PRO A 733 4.97 -7.58 15.18
N GLU A 734 4.12 -8.36 14.50
CA GLU A 734 2.83 -8.84 15.04
C GLU A 734 2.98 -10.12 15.88
N MET A 735 4.04 -10.92 15.66
CA MET A 735 4.32 -12.12 16.47
C MET A 735 4.49 -11.81 17.97
N PRO A 736 5.24 -10.77 18.42
CA PRO A 736 5.27 -10.39 19.84
C PRO A 736 3.92 -9.84 20.35
N VAL A 737 3.03 -9.34 19.50
CA VAL A 737 1.67 -8.93 19.91
C VAL A 737 0.81 -10.16 20.19
N LEU A 738 0.83 -11.15 19.28
CA LEU A 738 0.18 -12.45 19.49
C LEU A 738 0.72 -13.18 20.71
N ASP A 739 2.05 -13.23 20.89
CA ASP A 739 2.68 -13.88 22.03
C ASP A 739 2.45 -13.14 23.35
N SER A 740 2.40 -11.79 23.34
CA SER A 740 1.98 -11.02 24.53
C SER A 740 0.52 -11.28 24.90
N ASN A 741 -0.37 -11.37 23.90
CA ASN A 741 -1.77 -11.72 24.10
C ASN A 741 -1.91 -13.14 24.70
N ILE A 742 -1.24 -14.15 24.12
CA ILE A 742 -1.23 -15.53 24.64
C ILE A 742 -0.67 -15.56 26.07
N GLY A 743 0.47 -14.91 26.28
CA GLY A 743 1.16 -14.84 27.57
C GLY A 743 0.30 -14.25 28.69
N LEU A 744 -0.43 -13.16 28.41
CA LEU A 744 -1.37 -12.55 29.36
C LEU A 744 -2.58 -13.44 29.68
N ILE A 745 -3.15 -14.11 28.67
CA ILE A 745 -4.30 -15.00 28.89
C ILE A 745 -3.88 -16.22 29.72
N LEU A 746 -2.70 -16.80 29.45
CA LEU A 746 -2.14 -17.88 30.26
C LEU A 746 -1.84 -17.43 31.70
N HIS A 747 -1.33 -16.21 31.89
CA HIS A 747 -1.10 -15.61 33.21
C HIS A 747 -2.42 -15.49 34.01
N ALA A 748 -3.53 -15.15 33.34
CA ALA A 748 -4.86 -15.06 33.96
C ALA A 748 -5.44 -16.43 34.36
N VAL A 749 -5.01 -17.52 33.70
CA VAL A 749 -5.40 -18.90 34.03
C VAL A 749 -4.51 -19.50 35.14
N GLY A 750 -3.32 -18.93 35.37
CA GLY A 750 -2.33 -19.42 36.33
C GLY A 750 -1.24 -20.32 35.71
N GLU A 751 -1.20 -20.44 34.38
CA GLU A 751 -0.20 -21.21 33.61
C GLU A 751 1.10 -20.40 33.45
N TYR A 752 1.72 -20.05 34.58
CA TYR A 752 2.82 -19.06 34.63
C TYR A 752 4.08 -19.50 33.87
N ASP A 753 4.42 -20.79 33.87
CA ASP A 753 5.56 -21.33 33.10
C ASP A 753 5.41 -21.19 31.59
N LEU A 754 4.19 -21.37 31.06
CA LEU A 754 3.90 -21.18 29.64
C LEU A 754 3.76 -19.70 29.32
N SER A 755 3.09 -18.94 30.18
CA SER A 755 3.00 -17.48 30.11
C SER A 755 4.37 -16.83 29.96
N LEU A 756 5.34 -17.20 30.83
CA LEU A 756 6.68 -16.64 30.81
C LEU A 756 7.38 -16.86 29.45
N ARG A 757 7.31 -18.07 28.88
CA ARG A 757 7.97 -18.38 27.59
C ARG A 757 7.45 -17.52 26.44
N PHE A 758 6.14 -17.30 26.36
CA PHE A 758 5.55 -16.43 25.35
C PHE A 758 5.95 -14.96 25.58
N LEU A 759 5.95 -14.49 26.84
CA LEU A 759 6.35 -13.12 27.18
C LEU A 759 7.84 -12.87 26.96
N GLU A 760 8.71 -13.85 27.19
CA GLU A 760 10.15 -13.77 26.90
C GLU A 760 10.43 -13.77 25.39
N ASN A 761 9.71 -14.55 24.58
CA ASN A 761 9.80 -14.46 23.12
C ASN A 761 9.33 -13.09 22.62
N ALA A 762 8.21 -12.60 23.14
CA ALA A 762 7.67 -11.29 22.80
C ALA A 762 8.65 -10.15 23.17
N LEU A 763 9.30 -10.23 24.33
CA LEU A 763 10.33 -9.29 24.77
C LEU A 763 11.55 -9.30 23.83
N GLN A 764 12.06 -10.47 23.46
CA GLN A 764 13.21 -10.61 22.54
C GLN A 764 12.92 -9.98 21.17
N LEU A 765 11.73 -10.25 20.60
CA LEU A 765 11.30 -9.67 19.33
C LEU A 765 11.04 -8.16 19.44
N ASN A 766 10.41 -7.68 20.52
CA ASN A 766 10.17 -6.25 20.73
C ASN A 766 11.46 -5.45 20.91
N ILE A 767 12.47 -5.99 21.60
CA ILE A 767 13.81 -5.37 21.70
C ILE A 767 14.44 -5.22 20.32
N LYS A 768 14.26 -6.23 19.45
CA LYS A 768 14.82 -6.23 18.10
C LYS A 768 14.15 -5.21 17.16
N PHE A 769 12.82 -5.13 17.18
CA PHE A 769 12.06 -4.24 16.28
C PHE A 769 12.04 -2.80 16.79
N TYR A 770 11.69 -2.57 18.07
CA TYR A 770 11.48 -1.22 18.61
C TYR A 770 12.69 -0.64 19.35
N GLY A 771 13.74 -1.44 19.57
CA GLY A 771 14.94 -1.03 20.31
C GLY A 771 14.74 -1.05 21.84
N SER A 772 15.83 -1.26 22.58
CA SER A 772 15.82 -1.48 24.03
C SER A 772 15.32 -0.30 24.90
N ARG A 773 15.03 0.86 24.29
CA ARG A 773 14.53 2.07 24.97
C ARG A 773 13.08 2.41 24.66
N SER A 774 12.34 1.58 23.93
CA SER A 774 10.95 1.84 23.56
C SER A 774 9.95 1.54 24.69
N LEU A 775 8.88 2.34 24.80
CA LEU A 775 7.73 2.06 25.67
C LEU A 775 7.16 0.66 25.47
N LYS A 776 7.10 0.13 24.23
CA LYS A 776 6.63 -1.25 23.97
C LYS A 776 7.52 -2.30 24.63
N VAL A 777 8.83 -2.05 24.71
CA VAL A 777 9.81 -2.92 25.38
C VAL A 777 9.68 -2.81 26.90
N ALA A 778 9.44 -1.61 27.45
CA ALA A 778 9.14 -1.44 28.88
C ALA A 778 7.88 -2.22 29.31
N VAL A 779 6.82 -2.20 28.49
CA VAL A 779 5.61 -3.02 28.72
C VAL A 779 5.97 -4.52 28.72
N SER A 780 6.76 -5.01 27.75
CA SER A 780 7.20 -6.41 27.75
C SER A 780 8.05 -6.78 28.96
N TYR A 781 8.98 -5.92 29.40
CA TYR A 781 9.76 -6.14 30.62
C TYR A 781 8.88 -6.24 31.87
N HIS A 782 7.87 -5.37 31.99
CA HIS A 782 6.90 -5.39 33.09
C HIS A 782 6.09 -6.69 33.14
N LEU A 783 5.65 -7.18 31.98
CA LEU A 783 4.91 -8.44 31.86
C LEU A 783 5.77 -9.65 32.25
N VAL A 784 7.02 -9.71 31.76
CA VAL A 784 7.99 -10.75 32.15
C VAL A 784 8.28 -10.70 33.64
N ALA A 785 8.51 -9.51 34.22
CA ALA A 785 8.74 -9.35 35.65
C ALA A 785 7.57 -9.86 36.50
N ARG A 786 6.33 -9.60 36.08
CA ARG A 786 5.13 -10.12 36.74
C ARG A 786 5.01 -11.63 36.63
N ALA A 787 5.27 -12.23 35.47
CA ALA A 787 5.28 -13.68 35.31
C ALA A 787 6.37 -14.35 36.18
N GLN A 788 7.58 -13.80 36.22
CA GLN A 788 8.67 -14.29 37.08
C GLN A 788 8.35 -14.16 38.58
N SER A 789 7.68 -13.07 38.98
CA SER A 789 7.18 -12.92 40.35
C SER A 789 6.13 -13.98 40.73
N CYS A 790 5.29 -14.42 39.78
CA CYS A 790 4.34 -15.51 39.98
C CYS A 790 4.99 -16.90 40.06
N LEU A 791 6.18 -17.06 39.49
CA LEU A 791 7.01 -18.27 39.64
C LEU A 791 7.94 -18.21 40.86
N GLY A 792 7.98 -17.08 41.57
CA GLY A 792 8.84 -16.87 42.74
C GLY A 792 10.28 -16.45 42.42
N ASP A 793 10.65 -16.25 41.15
CA ASP A 793 11.93 -15.62 40.79
C ASP A 793 11.85 -14.11 40.95
N PHE A 794 11.94 -13.68 42.21
CA PHE A 794 12.07 -12.27 42.56
C PHE A 794 13.38 -11.65 42.08
N ARG A 795 14.40 -12.43 41.68
CA ARG A 795 15.68 -11.88 41.20
C ARG A 795 15.57 -11.48 39.73
N GLY A 796 14.99 -12.32 38.88
CA GLY A 796 14.60 -11.97 37.52
C GLY A 796 13.61 -10.81 37.50
N ALA A 797 12.55 -10.90 38.30
CA ALA A 797 11.53 -9.84 38.38
C ALA A 797 12.12 -8.48 38.79
N LEU A 798 13.01 -8.43 39.79
CA LEU A 798 13.71 -7.21 40.22
C LEU A 798 14.80 -6.73 39.26
N HIS A 799 15.14 -7.48 38.21
CA HIS A 799 15.98 -6.98 37.12
C HIS A 799 15.09 -6.38 36.03
N ASN A 800 14.13 -7.16 35.52
CA ASN A 800 13.27 -6.73 34.42
C ASN A 800 12.44 -5.48 34.78
N GLU A 801 11.88 -5.40 35.99
CA GLU A 801 11.12 -4.22 36.42
C GLU A 801 12.02 -2.96 36.63
N LYS A 802 13.34 -3.12 36.80
CA LYS A 802 14.26 -1.96 36.83
C LYS A 802 14.51 -1.41 35.44
N GLU A 803 14.58 -2.27 34.43
CA GLU A 803 14.65 -1.82 33.03
C GLU A 803 13.34 -1.13 32.63
N THR A 804 12.17 -1.67 33.03
CA THR A 804 10.85 -0.99 32.91
C THR A 804 10.89 0.44 33.46
N TYR A 805 11.26 0.58 34.75
CA TYR A 805 11.31 1.89 35.42
C TYR A 805 12.35 2.83 34.78
N ALA A 806 13.52 2.32 34.39
CA ALA A 806 14.56 3.12 33.75
C ALA A 806 14.11 3.66 32.38
N ILE A 807 13.39 2.86 31.58
CA ILE A 807 12.84 3.29 30.29
C ILE A 807 11.72 4.33 30.49
N TYR A 808 10.74 4.07 31.36
CA TYR A 808 9.66 5.02 31.62
C TYR A 808 10.19 6.34 32.20
N LYS A 809 11.10 6.31 33.17
CA LYS A 809 11.76 7.52 33.70
C LYS A 809 12.51 8.30 32.62
N ALA A 810 13.15 7.62 31.66
CA ALA A 810 13.90 8.26 30.59
C ALA A 810 13.04 8.84 29.46
N GLN A 811 11.85 8.27 29.18
CA GLN A 811 10.96 8.73 28.09
C GLN A 811 9.79 9.59 28.56
N LEU A 812 9.29 9.38 29.79
CA LEU A 812 8.05 9.99 30.31
C LEU A 812 8.28 10.86 31.55
N GLY A 813 9.48 10.80 32.17
CA GLY A 813 9.80 11.48 33.42
C GLY A 813 9.27 10.76 34.67
N GLU A 814 9.57 11.31 35.86
CA GLU A 814 9.22 10.66 37.15
C GLU A 814 7.77 10.84 37.57
N GLU A 815 7.14 11.96 37.20
CA GLU A 815 5.76 12.29 37.59
C GLU A 815 4.69 11.47 36.85
N HIS A 816 5.05 10.87 35.70
CA HIS A 816 4.12 10.14 34.85
C HIS A 816 3.61 8.86 35.52
N ASP A 817 2.30 8.59 35.43
CA ASP A 817 1.64 7.51 36.17
C ASP A 817 2.26 6.14 35.92
N LYS A 818 2.64 5.79 34.68
CA LYS A 818 3.35 4.53 34.38
C LYS A 818 4.75 4.41 35.00
N THR A 819 5.46 5.53 35.19
CA THR A 819 6.74 5.53 35.94
C THR A 819 6.50 5.29 37.43
N ARG A 820 5.41 5.84 37.98
CA ARG A 820 4.99 5.67 39.37
C ARG A 820 4.50 4.25 39.66
N GLU A 821 3.66 3.68 38.79
CA GLU A 821 3.23 2.27 38.83
C GLU A 821 4.43 1.32 38.92
N SER A 822 5.44 1.51 38.06
CA SER A 822 6.65 0.69 38.05
C SER A 822 7.51 0.88 39.30
N SER A 823 7.62 2.11 39.82
CA SER A 823 8.29 2.41 41.10
C SER A 823 7.61 1.69 42.29
N GLU A 824 6.27 1.66 42.31
CA GLU A 824 5.52 0.92 43.34
C GLU A 824 5.65 -0.60 43.16
N CYS A 825 5.70 -1.10 41.93
CA CYS A 825 5.99 -2.50 41.62
C CYS A 825 7.38 -2.90 42.14
N LEU A 826 8.42 -2.11 41.86
CA LEU A 826 9.78 -2.31 42.39
C LEU A 826 9.81 -2.37 43.92
N ARG A 827 9.11 -1.46 44.60
CA ARG A 827 9.00 -1.44 46.06
C ARG A 827 8.36 -2.73 46.58
N HIS A 828 7.27 -3.18 45.96
CA HIS A 828 6.56 -4.39 46.34
C HIS A 828 7.40 -5.66 46.12
N LEU A 829 7.99 -5.83 44.93
CA LEU A 829 8.91 -6.93 44.60
C LEU A 829 10.09 -6.99 45.57
N THR A 830 10.66 -5.83 45.93
CA THR A 830 11.79 -5.74 46.88
C THR A 830 11.36 -6.20 48.28
N GLN A 831 10.16 -5.80 48.73
CA GLN A 831 9.62 -6.25 50.01
C GLN A 831 9.37 -7.76 50.03
N GLN A 832 8.78 -8.32 48.97
CA GLN A 832 8.54 -9.77 48.86
C GLN A 832 9.85 -10.58 48.81
N ALA A 833 10.85 -10.14 48.04
CA ALA A 833 12.18 -10.74 47.99
C ALA A 833 12.86 -10.80 49.37
N VAL A 834 12.81 -9.68 50.12
CA VAL A 834 13.39 -9.60 51.48
C VAL A 834 12.64 -10.50 52.46
N VAL A 835 11.31 -10.63 52.35
CA VAL A 835 10.52 -11.56 53.17
C VAL A 835 10.85 -13.02 52.86
N LEU A 836 11.00 -13.38 51.58
CA LEU A 836 11.41 -14.72 51.16
C LEU A 836 12.81 -15.06 51.68
N GLN A 837 13.80 -14.19 51.46
CA GLN A 837 15.18 -14.41 51.90
C GLN A 837 15.30 -14.53 53.43
N LYS A 838 14.53 -13.75 54.20
CA LYS A 838 14.45 -13.90 55.66
C LYS A 838 13.93 -15.28 56.07
N LYS A 839 12.82 -15.74 55.47
CA LYS A 839 12.25 -17.06 55.74
C LYS A 839 13.21 -18.20 55.38
N ILE A 840 13.90 -18.12 54.23
CA ILE A 840 14.93 -19.08 53.83
C ILE A 840 16.07 -19.13 54.86
N ASN A 841 16.58 -17.97 55.27
CA ASN A 841 17.65 -17.88 56.26
C ASN A 841 17.23 -18.44 57.64
N ASP A 842 15.96 -18.27 58.02
CA ASP A 842 15.42 -18.81 59.28
C ASP A 842 15.22 -20.34 59.24
N ILE A 843 14.88 -20.92 58.09
CA ILE A 843 14.84 -22.38 57.89
C ILE A 843 16.23 -22.98 58.08
N TYR A 844 17.24 -22.43 57.39
CA TYR A 844 18.64 -22.87 57.54
C TYR A 844 19.17 -22.73 58.97
N LYS A 845 18.77 -21.69 59.71
CA LYS A 845 19.18 -21.49 61.12
C LYS A 845 18.51 -22.44 62.11
N LYS A 846 17.30 -22.92 61.82
CA LYS A 846 16.49 -23.73 62.76
C LYS A 846 16.57 -25.23 62.50
N ASN A 847 17.31 -25.66 61.48
CA ASN A 847 17.53 -27.07 61.12
C ASN A 847 16.22 -27.88 61.02
N THR A 848 15.14 -27.20 60.60
CA THR A 848 13.78 -27.75 60.58
C THR A 848 13.39 -28.10 59.15
N SER A 849 12.90 -29.31 58.91
CA SER A 849 12.35 -29.75 57.62
C SER A 849 10.99 -29.12 57.29
N ALA A 850 10.83 -27.83 57.56
CA ALA A 850 9.63 -27.06 57.30
C ALA A 850 9.58 -26.69 55.81
N ALA A 851 8.50 -27.08 55.13
CA ALA A 851 8.24 -26.66 53.77
C ALA A 851 8.14 -25.12 53.68
N LEU A 852 8.58 -24.55 52.56
CA LEU A 852 8.38 -23.14 52.27
C LEU A 852 6.88 -22.83 52.32
N PRO A 853 6.42 -21.84 53.11
CA PRO A 853 5.01 -21.45 53.11
C PRO A 853 4.66 -20.87 51.74
N PRO A 854 3.42 -21.09 51.24
CA PRO A 854 3.02 -20.64 49.91
C PRO A 854 3.26 -19.14 49.76
N ILE A 855 3.92 -18.77 48.67
CA ILE A 855 4.13 -17.37 48.30
C ILE A 855 2.75 -16.81 47.95
N GLN A 856 2.29 -15.80 48.67
CA GLN A 856 1.00 -15.14 48.41
C GLN A 856 1.12 -14.21 47.19
N ILE A 857 1.21 -14.84 46.02
CA ILE A 857 0.98 -14.20 44.73
C ILE A 857 -0.52 -14.05 44.56
N GLN A 858 -1.00 -12.81 44.61
CA GLN A 858 -2.38 -12.50 44.25
C GLN A 858 -2.47 -12.50 42.72
N ALA A 859 -3.12 -13.51 42.15
CA ALA A 859 -3.40 -13.56 40.71
C ALA A 859 -4.16 -12.28 40.29
N PRO A 860 -3.82 -11.66 39.14
CA PRO A 860 -4.46 -10.42 38.72
C PRO A 860 -5.94 -10.66 38.37
N SER A 861 -6.76 -9.67 38.66
CA SER A 861 -8.15 -9.63 38.23
C SER A 861 -8.24 -9.60 36.69
N GLN A 862 -9.31 -10.20 36.15
CA GLN A 862 -9.59 -10.20 34.71
C GLN A 862 -9.68 -8.78 34.12
N SER A 863 -10.12 -7.80 34.92
CA SER A 863 -10.10 -6.37 34.55
C SER A 863 -8.69 -5.87 34.18
N ASN A 864 -7.70 -6.18 35.01
CA ASN A 864 -6.33 -5.68 34.85
C ASN A 864 -5.59 -6.45 33.75
N VAL A 865 -6.00 -7.68 33.46
CA VAL A 865 -5.54 -8.42 32.27
C VAL A 865 -6.16 -7.83 31.01
N LEU A 866 -7.46 -7.49 31.02
CA LEU A 866 -8.14 -6.86 29.90
C LEU A 866 -7.58 -5.46 29.59
N GLU A 867 -7.25 -4.67 30.61
CA GLU A 867 -6.56 -3.38 30.47
C GLU A 867 -5.19 -3.54 29.78
N MET A 868 -4.35 -4.47 30.24
CA MET A 868 -3.05 -4.72 29.61
C MET A 868 -3.18 -5.25 28.18
N LEU A 869 -4.16 -6.12 27.90
CA LEU A 869 -4.48 -6.55 26.53
C LEU A 869 -4.89 -5.37 25.66
N ASN A 870 -5.74 -4.46 26.15
CA ASN A 870 -6.16 -3.27 25.41
C ASN A 870 -4.97 -2.37 25.06
N ILE A 871 -4.07 -2.09 26.02
CA ILE A 871 -2.82 -1.35 25.79
C ILE A 871 -1.97 -2.01 24.69
N ILE A 872 -1.80 -3.34 24.72
CA ILE A 872 -0.97 -4.09 23.76
C ILE A 872 -1.57 -4.10 22.36
N ASN A 873 -2.90 -4.18 22.24
CA ASN A 873 -3.60 -4.14 20.95
C ASN A 873 -3.94 -2.70 20.48
N GLY A 874 -3.38 -1.67 21.15
CA GLY A 874 -3.55 -0.26 20.77
C GLY A 874 -4.95 0.31 20.98
N ILE A 875 -5.76 -0.32 21.84
CA ILE A 875 -7.09 0.17 22.24
C ILE A 875 -6.92 0.97 23.52
N LEU A 876 -6.90 2.30 23.37
CA LEU A 876 -6.75 3.22 24.48
C LEU A 876 -8.11 3.82 24.84
N PHE A 877 -8.44 3.78 26.13
CA PHE A 877 -9.58 4.48 26.71
C PHE A 877 -9.04 5.70 27.46
N VAL A 878 -9.20 6.92 26.94
CA VAL A 878 -9.17 8.09 27.83
C VAL A 878 -10.38 8.01 28.73
N GLN A 879 -10.11 7.65 29.97
CA GLN A 879 -10.96 7.97 31.09
C GLN A 879 -10.94 9.50 31.24
N ILE A 880 -11.84 10.19 30.54
CA ILE A 880 -12.08 11.61 30.82
C ILE A 880 -12.49 11.65 32.29
N ARG A 881 -11.75 12.38 33.12
CA ARG A 881 -12.06 12.41 34.56
C ARG A 881 -13.44 13.06 34.69
N PRO A 882 -14.32 12.62 35.61
CA PRO A 882 -15.63 13.27 35.78
C PRO A 882 -15.52 14.78 35.99
N GLN A 883 -14.47 15.23 36.67
CA GLN A 883 -14.10 16.63 36.84
C GLN A 883 -13.76 17.36 35.52
N ASP A 884 -13.14 16.70 34.55
CA ASP A 884 -12.83 17.29 33.26
C ASP A 884 -14.10 17.42 32.39
N ILE A 885 -15.04 16.45 32.52
CA ILE A 885 -16.39 16.56 31.93
C ILE A 885 -17.18 17.72 32.59
N GLU A 886 -17.11 17.88 33.91
CA GLU A 886 -17.75 18.99 34.63
C GLU A 886 -17.13 20.34 34.28
N ASN A 887 -15.79 20.44 34.22
CA ASN A 887 -15.08 21.64 33.79
C ASN A 887 -15.44 22.03 32.35
N PHE A 888 -15.47 21.07 31.42
CA PHE A 888 -15.84 21.30 30.03
C PHE A 888 -17.30 21.75 29.91
N LYS A 889 -18.23 21.12 30.65
CA LYS A 889 -19.64 21.57 30.74
C LYS A 889 -19.76 22.99 31.29
N ALA A 890 -19.05 23.31 32.37
CA ALA A 890 -19.09 24.64 32.98
C ALA A 890 -18.58 25.74 32.03
N GLU A 891 -17.52 25.49 31.26
CA GLU A 891 -17.00 26.44 30.27
C GLU A 891 -17.94 26.57 29.05
N LEU A 892 -18.63 25.50 28.66
CA LEU A 892 -19.64 25.50 27.59
C LEU A 892 -20.91 26.25 28.02
N GLU A 893 -21.39 26.05 29.24
CA GLU A 893 -22.46 26.84 29.86
C GLU A 893 -22.06 28.31 30.01
N ARG A 894 -20.83 28.61 30.44
CA ARG A 894 -20.30 29.99 30.52
C ARG A 894 -20.32 30.69 29.17
N ARG A 895 -19.91 30.00 28.09
CA ARG A 895 -19.99 30.51 26.71
C ARG A 895 -21.42 30.70 26.23
N GLN A 896 -22.35 29.81 26.57
CA GLN A 896 -23.78 29.98 26.25
C GLN A 896 -24.43 31.12 27.05
N GLN A 897 -24.02 31.33 28.30
CA GLN A 897 -24.43 32.47 29.12
C GLN A 897 -23.91 33.79 28.51
N GLN A 898 -22.63 33.86 28.13
CA GLN A 898 -22.07 35.01 27.41
C GLN A 898 -22.73 35.27 26.05
N ALA A 899 -23.21 34.24 25.36
CA ALA A 899 -23.97 34.37 24.11
C ALA A 899 -25.45 34.75 24.29
N SER A 900 -25.99 34.69 25.52
CA SER A 900 -27.39 35.02 25.84
C SER A 900 -27.54 36.29 26.70
N SER A 901 -26.51 36.70 27.44
CA SER A 901 -26.40 38.01 28.07
C SER A 901 -26.03 39.08 27.02
N GLY A 902 -27.01 39.49 26.21
CA GLY A 902 -26.83 40.43 25.10
C GLY A 902 -26.59 41.89 25.52
N GLU A 903 -25.44 42.19 26.14
CA GLU A 903 -24.99 43.57 26.35
C GLU A 903 -24.35 44.13 25.06
N VAL A 904 -25.09 45.04 24.40
CA VAL A 904 -24.65 45.74 23.19
C VAL A 904 -24.11 47.12 23.58
N GLU A 905 -22.83 47.19 23.95
CA GLU A 905 -22.13 48.48 23.99
C GLU A 905 -21.69 48.90 22.57
N LYS A 906 -21.97 50.16 22.22
CA LYS A 906 -21.64 50.74 20.92
C LYS A 906 -20.53 51.77 21.05
N HIS A 907 -19.32 51.40 20.64
CA HIS A 907 -18.38 52.36 20.07
C HIS A 907 -18.02 51.94 18.65
N ALA A 908 -17.77 52.94 17.79
CA ALA A 908 -17.80 52.77 16.34
C ALA A 908 -16.52 53.29 15.67
N VAL A 909 -16.21 52.67 14.53
CA VAL A 909 -15.19 53.09 13.55
C VAL A 909 -13.73 53.06 14.03
N THR A 910 -13.04 51.99 13.65
CA THR A 910 -11.90 52.10 12.72
C THR A 910 -11.65 50.73 12.07
N ALA A 911 -11.15 50.71 10.83
CA ALA A 911 -10.87 49.49 10.10
C ALA A 911 -9.38 49.14 10.15
N GLY A 912 -9.04 47.89 10.44
CA GLY A 912 -7.66 47.41 10.52
C GLY A 912 -7.53 45.93 10.18
N LYS A 913 -6.42 45.58 9.52
CA LYS A 913 -5.94 44.19 9.34
C LYS A 913 -5.92 43.48 10.72
N GLU A 914 -6.12 42.17 10.83
CA GLU A 914 -5.34 41.16 10.11
C GLU A 914 -5.93 39.74 10.23
N SER A 915 -5.81 38.94 9.18
CA SER A 915 -5.97 37.49 9.22
C SER A 915 -4.59 36.84 9.25
N ASN A 916 -4.26 36.05 10.27
CA ASN A 916 -3.00 35.31 10.29
C ASN A 916 -3.15 33.91 10.93
N CYS A 917 -2.62 32.89 10.26
CA CYS A 917 -2.72 31.50 10.68
C CYS A 917 -1.41 30.98 11.31
N VAL A 918 -1.57 30.21 12.39
CA VAL A 918 -0.69 29.13 12.87
C VAL A 918 -1.67 28.06 13.38
N VAL A 919 -1.80 26.84 12.86
CA VAL A 919 -0.91 25.92 12.12
C VAL A 919 0.21 25.32 12.97
N GLU A 920 -0.18 24.35 13.81
CA GLU A 920 0.62 23.17 14.07
C GLU A 920 -0.24 21.92 13.80
N THR A 921 0.37 20.89 13.21
CA THR A 921 -0.27 19.63 12.79
C THR A 921 0.18 18.47 13.68
N PRO A 922 -0.61 17.38 13.79
CA PRO A 922 -0.76 16.69 15.07
C PRO A 922 0.26 15.58 15.34
N THR A 923 0.48 15.33 16.64
CA THR A 923 0.96 14.04 17.16
C THR A 923 -0.18 13.33 17.90
N THR A 924 -0.53 12.14 17.42
CA THR A 924 -1.15 11.01 18.14
C THR A 924 -2.32 11.26 19.11
N ALA A 925 -3.48 10.73 18.69
CA ALA A 925 -4.45 9.97 19.50
C ALA A 925 -5.48 10.72 20.40
N GLU A 926 -6.52 9.95 20.74
CA GLU A 926 -7.44 10.10 21.89
C GLU A 926 -8.42 11.30 21.96
N VAL A 927 -9.69 11.16 22.39
CA VAL A 927 -10.66 10.04 22.38
C VAL A 927 -12.09 10.65 22.43
N ALA A 928 -13.14 9.83 22.59
CA ALA A 928 -14.51 10.15 22.98
C ALA A 928 -14.68 11.17 24.15
N ALA A 929 -15.87 11.67 24.52
CA ALA A 929 -17.21 11.05 24.47
C ALA A 929 -18.37 12.14 24.47
N GLU A 930 -19.65 11.95 24.86
CA GLU A 930 -20.27 10.91 25.70
C GLU A 930 -21.82 10.67 25.54
N THR A 931 -22.66 11.46 26.25
CA THR A 931 -24.05 11.20 26.69
C THR A 931 -24.96 12.45 26.50
N SER A 932 -26.30 12.40 26.58
CA SER A 932 -27.30 11.31 26.56
C SER A 932 -28.72 11.88 26.48
N ARG A 933 -29.63 11.18 25.78
CA ARG A 933 -30.79 10.55 26.43
C ARG A 933 -31.30 9.38 25.61
#